data_AF-A0AAW1JM63-F1
#
_entry.id   AF-A0AAW1JM63-F1
#
_cell.length_a   1.000
_cell.length_b   1.000
_cell.length_c   1.000
_cell.angle_alpha   90.00
_cell.angle_beta   90.00
_cell.angle_gamma   90.00
#
_symmetry.space_group_name_H-M   'P 1'
#
loop_
_entity.id
_entity.type
_entity.pdbx_description
1 polymer ?
#
loop_
_entity_poly.entity_id
_entity_poly.type
_entity_poly.pdbx_seq_one_letter_code
_entity_poly.pdbx_strand_id
1 'polypeptide(L)'
;MTKNPIMLRSLALPFTVLEWTLPTVPRPSPPIRQSSSLKDRLIGVAAAPSSPTSETPQESKPVVSEGSQDESSESFSFALVNGALGVFEVQGRRIKDFRPKWPSTSFVSSDGLITAMAYRLPHVVMGDRSGNIRWWDVTTGQSSSFNTHREGIRRIKFSPVVAGDKSRGRVAVLFYDNTFSVYDLDSPDPLSNSPFLPQFPGTLVLELDWLHLRSHKDDPLVLCIAGADSSFRLVEVAVTDQRGGYGTQYGVIRERFRPMPLCAPILLPTPHALALRMILQLGVKPSWFNTSSIMIDKRPHHIPGTPKSAEDLRSYMIDTLPVGDVAVPEMLLKVLEPYRQEGCILDDERARLYAKVMNKGFAMRLAFAATIFGETFEALFWLQLPRALNHLINKSRVKLPQQKPVLESAVQVDEAALLTRISSGGGRVLPGSDRRDSLSLGQLRLMAFEQEELWETANERILWHEKLEGEDAIQNRVHDLVSVGNLEVAVSLLLSTSPESRYFYANALRAVALASAVSKSLLELAVKVVAANMVRTDKSLSGTHLLCAVGRHQEACSQLQDAGCWTDAATLAATHLKGSDYSRVLQRWADHVLHSERNLWRALILYVAAGAFREALTALREAQQPDTAAMFIVACREIHGDILANMEHNEHRPESTSSSSKDQHLVLPDLSPDNEEVFAADELYGQYQRKLVHLCMDSHPFSD
;
A
#
# COMPACT_ATOMS: atom_id res chain seq x y z
N MET A 1 6.23 18.82 0.66
CA MET A 1 5.33 19.14 1.81
C MET A 1 4.31 18.02 1.94
N THR A 2 4.57 17.04 2.80
CA THR A 2 3.59 16.01 3.19
C THR A 2 2.59 16.65 4.14
N LYS A 3 1.59 17.34 3.58
CA LYS A 3 0.49 17.91 4.37
C LYS A 3 -0.47 16.76 4.67
N ASN A 4 -0.52 16.32 5.93
CA ASN A 4 -1.63 15.50 6.39
C ASN A 4 -2.93 16.28 6.12
N PRO A 5 -3.98 15.63 5.57
CA PRO A 5 -5.26 16.30 5.37
C PRO A 5 -5.80 16.79 6.71
N ILE A 6 -6.13 18.08 6.79
CA ILE A 6 -6.71 18.70 7.99
C ILE A 6 -8.21 18.83 7.75
N MET A 7 -9.02 18.24 8.63
CA MET A 7 -10.47 18.42 8.58
C MET A 7 -10.82 19.85 9.01
N LEU A 8 -11.40 20.64 8.08
CA LEU A 8 -11.84 22.02 8.35
C LEU A 8 -13.22 22.08 9.01
N ARG A 9 -14.17 21.29 8.50
CA ARG A 9 -15.56 21.23 9.01
C ARG A 9 -16.19 19.89 8.65
N SER A 10 -17.05 19.38 9.54
CA SER A 10 -17.91 18.23 9.28
C SER A 10 -19.36 18.70 9.12
N LEU A 11 -20.04 18.24 8.06
CA LEU A 11 -21.44 18.55 7.78
C LEU A 11 -22.19 17.25 7.52
N ALA A 12 -23.22 16.97 8.33
CA ALA A 12 -24.11 15.82 8.17
C ALA A 12 -25.44 16.29 7.57
N LEU A 13 -25.44 16.61 6.27
CA LEU A 13 -26.65 16.99 5.53
C LEU A 13 -27.02 15.89 4.52
N PRO A 14 -28.31 15.70 4.20
CA PRO A 14 -28.76 14.73 3.22
C PRO A 14 -28.52 15.27 1.80
N PHE A 15 -27.27 15.21 1.33
CA PHE A 15 -26.90 15.62 -0.02
C PHE A 15 -27.43 14.63 -1.05
N THR A 16 -28.02 15.13 -2.14
CA THR A 16 -28.33 14.31 -3.32
C THR A 16 -27.20 14.35 -4.33
N VAL A 17 -26.62 15.53 -4.55
CA VAL A 17 -25.51 15.76 -5.48
C VAL A 17 -24.61 16.87 -4.95
N LEU A 18 -23.32 16.77 -5.23
CA LEU A 18 -22.32 17.78 -4.95
C LEU A 18 -21.29 17.82 -6.10
N GLU A 19 -20.93 19.02 -6.56
CA GLU A 19 -19.91 19.23 -7.59
C GLU A 19 -18.92 20.33 -7.19
N TRP A 20 -17.64 20.09 -7.50
CA TRP A 20 -16.52 20.98 -7.19
C TRP A 20 -16.05 21.70 -8.46
N THR A 21 -15.67 22.97 -8.32
CA THR A 21 -14.93 23.70 -9.35
C THR A 21 -13.53 24.02 -8.84
N LEU A 22 -12.53 23.57 -9.59
CA LEU A 22 -11.14 23.93 -9.34
C LEU A 22 -10.90 25.38 -9.79
N PRO A 23 -10.03 26.15 -9.10
CA PRO A 23 -9.67 27.49 -9.51
C PRO A 23 -9.06 27.47 -10.91
N THR A 24 -9.48 28.41 -11.75
CA THR A 24 -8.77 28.69 -13.00
C THR A 24 -7.35 29.10 -12.65
N VAL A 25 -6.35 28.35 -13.11
CA VAL A 25 -4.91 28.62 -12.91
C VAL A 25 -4.63 30.12 -13.09
N PRO A 26 -4.09 30.83 -12.07
CA PRO A 26 -3.76 32.24 -12.23
C PRO A 26 -2.66 32.40 -13.28
N ARG A 27 -2.84 33.32 -14.22
CA ARG A 27 -1.80 33.67 -15.20
C ARG A 27 -0.59 34.26 -14.47
N PRO A 28 0.64 33.99 -14.92
CA PRO A 28 1.77 34.83 -14.55
C PRO A 28 1.47 36.28 -14.97
N SER A 29 1.65 37.21 -14.04
CA SER A 29 1.48 38.64 -14.27
C SER A 29 2.31 39.10 -15.47
N PRO A 30 1.82 40.05 -16.29
CA PRO A 30 2.67 40.66 -17.30
C PRO A 30 3.87 41.32 -16.60
N PRO A 31 5.08 41.25 -17.17
CA PRO A 31 6.26 41.81 -16.53
C PRO A 31 6.04 43.31 -16.33
N ILE A 32 6.14 43.74 -15.08
CA ILE A 32 6.19 45.13 -14.66
C ILE A 32 7.36 45.77 -15.43
N ARG A 33 7.05 46.59 -16.44
CA ARG A 33 8.03 47.48 -17.07
C ARG A 33 8.43 48.55 -16.06
N GLN A 34 9.52 48.31 -15.33
CA GLN A 34 10.28 49.41 -14.73
C GLN A 34 11.21 49.99 -15.80
N SER A 35 10.81 51.13 -16.36
CA SER A 35 11.69 52.20 -16.85
C SER A 35 10.78 53.42 -17.01
N SER A 36 10.78 54.32 -16.02
CA SER A 36 11.61 55.53 -16.01
C SER A 36 11.40 56.41 -17.24
N SER A 37 10.60 57.47 -17.02
CA SER A 37 10.67 58.79 -17.65
C SER A 37 10.66 58.90 -19.17
N LEU A 38 9.76 59.72 -19.70
CA LEU A 38 10.08 60.88 -20.55
C LEU A 38 8.76 61.46 -21.09
N LYS A 39 8.25 62.51 -20.46
CA LYS A 39 7.55 63.57 -21.18
C LYS A 39 8.00 64.91 -20.64
N ASP A 40 8.91 65.49 -21.43
CA ASP A 40 9.18 66.89 -21.69
C ASP A 40 8.60 67.92 -20.73
N ARG A 41 9.51 68.65 -20.07
CA ARG A 41 9.26 70.03 -19.67
C ARG A 41 10.54 70.84 -19.49
N LEU A 42 10.41 72.10 -19.93
CA LEU A 42 11.25 73.32 -19.78
C LEU A 42 12.25 73.52 -20.93
N ILE A 43 12.15 74.58 -21.74
CA ILE A 43 11.64 75.96 -21.57
C ILE A 43 10.11 76.09 -21.80
N GLY A 44 9.31 76.84 -21.04
CA GLY A 44 9.59 77.72 -19.91
C GLY A 44 8.33 78.39 -19.35
N VAL A 45 8.60 79.29 -18.39
CA VAL A 45 7.78 80.43 -17.92
C VAL A 45 6.70 80.15 -16.85
N ALA A 46 7.15 80.41 -15.62
CA ALA A 46 6.59 81.32 -14.62
C ALA A 46 5.63 80.81 -13.52
N ALA A 47 6.02 81.29 -12.32
CA ALA A 47 5.25 81.70 -11.16
C ALA A 47 4.94 80.65 -10.07
N ALA A 48 5.54 80.94 -8.91
CA ALA A 48 5.49 80.29 -7.61
C ALA A 48 4.26 80.78 -6.78
N PRO A 49 4.26 80.74 -5.43
CA PRO A 49 4.20 79.57 -4.53
C PRO A 49 3.12 79.72 -3.40
N SER A 50 2.79 78.63 -2.70
CA SER A 50 2.32 78.60 -1.28
C SER A 50 1.86 77.18 -0.94
N SER A 51 1.85 76.65 0.28
CA SER A 51 2.59 76.72 1.55
C SER A 51 1.92 75.66 2.46
N PRO A 52 2.55 75.20 3.55
CA PRO A 52 2.20 73.95 4.24
C PRO A 52 1.52 74.19 5.61
N THR A 53 0.87 73.17 6.17
CA THR A 53 0.57 73.04 7.61
C THR A 53 0.15 71.58 7.89
N SER A 54 0.99 70.78 8.58
CA SER A 54 0.94 70.49 10.04
C SER A 54 -0.30 69.64 10.40
N GLU A 55 -0.25 68.48 11.07
CA GLU A 55 0.51 68.10 12.27
C GLU A 55 0.59 66.56 12.39
N THR A 56 1.64 66.06 13.04
CA THR A 56 1.76 64.72 13.66
C THR A 56 1.72 64.87 15.18
N PRO A 57 1.67 63.81 16.01
CA PRO A 57 0.88 62.57 15.95
C PRO A 57 0.26 62.23 17.34
N GLN A 58 -0.76 61.36 17.41
CA GLN A 58 -0.95 60.49 18.59
C GLN A 58 -1.42 59.09 18.22
N GLU A 59 -0.82 58.13 18.94
CA GLU A 59 -0.66 56.70 18.75
C GLU A 59 -1.95 55.86 18.64
N SER A 60 -1.93 54.81 17.79
CA SER A 60 -2.27 53.45 18.25
C SER A 60 -1.92 52.35 17.25
N LYS A 61 -1.05 51.43 17.73
CA LYS A 61 -0.87 49.99 17.43
C LYS A 61 -0.37 49.55 16.04
N PRO A 62 0.61 48.62 15.99
CA PRO A 62 1.19 48.11 14.75
C PRO A 62 0.24 47.12 14.08
N VAL A 63 -0.25 47.47 12.90
CA VAL A 63 -0.79 46.49 11.94
C VAL A 63 0.42 45.89 11.23
N VAL A 64 0.78 44.66 11.59
CA VAL A 64 1.68 43.84 10.77
C VAL A 64 0.90 43.47 9.52
N SER A 65 1.26 44.09 8.40
CA SER A 65 0.85 43.67 7.06
C SER A 65 1.47 42.30 6.76
N GLU A 66 0.67 41.24 6.88
CA GLU A 66 0.98 39.97 6.23
C GLU A 66 0.71 40.09 4.74
N GLY A 67 1.71 39.66 3.95
CA GLY A 67 1.75 39.79 2.51
C GLY A 67 0.62 39.04 1.80
N SER A 68 0.22 39.60 0.66
CA SER A 68 -0.67 38.99 -0.32
C SER A 68 -0.05 37.70 -0.89
N GLN A 69 -0.36 36.57 -0.26
CA GLN A 69 -0.44 35.30 -0.98
C GLN A 69 -1.77 35.30 -1.71
N ASP A 70 -1.75 35.19 -3.04
CA ASP A 70 -2.94 34.86 -3.83
C ASP A 70 -3.46 33.50 -3.34
N GLU A 71 -4.39 33.52 -2.38
CA GLU A 71 -5.06 32.33 -1.91
C GLU A 71 -6.02 31.88 -3.02
N SER A 72 -5.67 30.80 -3.71
CA SER A 72 -6.56 30.12 -4.65
C SER A 72 -7.89 29.78 -3.96
N SER A 73 -8.99 30.35 -4.43
CA SER A 73 -10.33 30.02 -3.94
C SER A 73 -10.92 28.88 -4.77
N GLU A 74 -11.35 27.84 -4.07
CA GLU A 74 -12.16 26.75 -4.61
C GLU A 74 -13.62 27.02 -4.28
N SER A 75 -14.54 26.54 -5.10
CA SER A 75 -15.96 26.59 -4.76
C SER A 75 -16.63 25.28 -5.11
N PHE A 76 -17.70 24.96 -4.37
CA PHE A 76 -18.52 23.80 -4.66
C PHE A 76 -20.00 24.13 -4.49
N SER A 77 -20.84 23.50 -5.30
CA SER A 77 -22.29 23.60 -5.23
C SER A 77 -22.91 22.25 -4.90
N PHE A 78 -24.03 22.26 -4.18
CA PHE A 78 -24.72 21.05 -3.78
C PHE A 78 -26.24 21.22 -3.78
N ALA A 79 -26.94 20.10 -3.84
CA ALA A 79 -28.37 19.98 -3.63
C ALA A 79 -28.68 19.00 -2.49
N LEU A 80 -29.74 19.29 -1.74
CA LEU A 80 -30.24 18.45 -0.66
C LEU A 80 -31.51 17.70 -1.08
N VAL A 81 -31.87 16.65 -0.34
CA VAL A 81 -33.08 15.83 -0.60
C VAL A 81 -34.37 16.66 -0.57
N ASN A 82 -34.41 17.74 0.20
CA ASN A 82 -35.55 18.66 0.26
C ASN A 82 -35.58 19.70 -0.87
N GLY A 83 -34.69 19.59 -1.86
CA GLY A 83 -34.56 20.52 -2.99
C GLY A 83 -33.82 21.82 -2.64
N ALA A 84 -33.33 21.98 -1.40
CA ALA A 84 -32.51 23.13 -1.03
C ALA A 84 -31.15 23.07 -1.73
N LEU A 85 -30.67 24.24 -2.12
CA LEU A 85 -29.46 24.43 -2.91
C LEU A 85 -28.43 25.18 -2.06
N GLY A 86 -27.15 24.91 -2.30
CA GLY A 86 -26.05 25.54 -1.58
C GLY A 86 -24.84 25.76 -2.47
N VAL A 87 -24.12 26.86 -2.24
CA VAL A 87 -22.82 27.15 -2.85
C VAL A 87 -21.89 27.64 -1.75
N PHE A 88 -20.71 27.04 -1.64
CA PHE A 88 -19.68 27.45 -0.70
C PHE A 88 -18.38 27.80 -1.43
N GLU A 89 -17.63 28.75 -0.86
CA GLU A 89 -16.29 29.10 -1.29
C GLU A 89 -15.30 28.72 -0.18
N VAL A 90 -14.25 28.02 -0.57
CA VAL A 90 -13.15 27.55 0.28
C VAL A 90 -11.91 28.33 -0.13
N GLN A 91 -11.44 29.19 0.76
CA GLN A 91 -10.22 29.97 0.56
C GLN A 91 -9.17 29.48 1.55
N GLY A 92 -8.17 28.75 1.06
CA GLY A 92 -7.10 28.17 1.88
C GLY A 92 -7.64 27.25 2.99
N ARG A 93 -7.61 27.73 4.23
CA ARG A 93 -8.08 26.99 5.43
C ARG A 93 -9.43 27.48 5.97
N ARG A 94 -10.12 28.38 5.26
CA ARG A 94 -11.37 29.00 5.72
C ARG A 94 -12.49 28.71 4.72
N ILE A 95 -13.65 28.33 5.24
CA ILE A 95 -14.90 28.28 4.48
C ILE A 95 -15.57 29.64 4.66
N LYS A 96 -15.82 30.35 3.56
CA LYS A 96 -16.55 31.62 3.56
C LYS A 96 -17.97 31.37 3.06
N ASP A 97 -18.94 32.01 3.70
CA ASP A 97 -20.33 32.01 3.22
C ASP A 97 -20.38 32.84 1.93
N PHE A 98 -20.35 32.14 0.80
CA PHE A 98 -20.66 32.72 -0.50
C PHE A 98 -22.13 33.18 -0.44
N ARG A 99 -22.43 34.43 -0.83
CA ARG A 99 -23.79 34.99 -0.82
C ARG A 99 -24.34 34.98 -2.26
N PRO A 100 -24.82 33.84 -2.78
CA PRO A 100 -25.33 33.76 -4.13
C PRO A 100 -26.64 34.54 -4.25
N LYS A 101 -26.92 35.08 -5.43
CA LYS A 101 -28.27 35.55 -5.75
C LYS A 101 -29.11 34.34 -6.09
N TRP A 102 -30.01 33.98 -5.18
CA TRP A 102 -30.88 32.83 -5.35
C TRP A 102 -31.90 33.05 -6.47
N PRO A 103 -32.20 32.01 -7.27
CA PRO A 103 -33.31 32.06 -8.21
C PRO A 103 -34.65 32.13 -7.47
N SER A 104 -35.73 32.46 -8.18
CA SER A 104 -37.08 32.57 -7.59
C SER A 104 -37.49 31.29 -6.83
N THR A 105 -38.34 31.42 -5.82
CA THR A 105 -38.79 30.30 -4.96
C THR A 105 -39.49 29.15 -5.72
N SER A 106 -39.97 29.39 -6.93
CA SER A 106 -40.54 28.40 -7.86
C SER A 106 -39.51 27.60 -8.67
N PHE A 107 -38.22 27.91 -8.51
CA PHE A 107 -37.16 27.41 -9.39
C PHE A 107 -36.81 25.94 -9.16
N VAL A 108 -37.00 25.41 -7.95
CA VAL A 108 -36.96 23.97 -7.66
C VAL A 108 -38.38 23.54 -7.29
N SER A 109 -38.92 22.56 -8.00
CA SER A 109 -40.24 22.00 -7.65
C SER A 109 -40.09 21.13 -6.41
N SER A 110 -41.02 21.21 -5.47
CA SER A 110 -41.03 20.40 -4.25
C SER A 110 -41.01 18.89 -4.52
N ASP A 111 -41.45 18.46 -5.70
CA ASP A 111 -41.53 17.04 -6.10
C ASP A 111 -40.34 16.57 -6.95
N GLY A 112 -39.44 17.47 -7.36
CA GLY A 112 -38.34 17.17 -8.27
C GLY A 112 -37.02 16.91 -7.54
N LEU A 113 -36.71 15.64 -7.24
CA LEU A 113 -35.40 15.26 -6.70
C LEU A 113 -34.30 15.55 -7.74
N ILE A 114 -33.31 16.36 -7.34
CA ILE A 114 -32.13 16.67 -8.17
C ILE A 114 -31.18 15.46 -8.15
N THR A 115 -30.99 14.84 -9.30
CA THR A 115 -30.20 13.62 -9.50
C THR A 115 -28.83 13.89 -10.09
N ALA A 116 -28.65 15.01 -10.80
CA ALA A 116 -27.37 15.42 -11.37
C ALA A 116 -27.16 16.94 -11.28
N MET A 117 -25.90 17.35 -11.19
CA MET A 117 -25.48 18.75 -11.13
C MET A 117 -24.17 18.90 -11.92
N ALA A 118 -23.96 20.07 -12.49
CA ALA A 118 -22.68 20.51 -13.01
C ALA A 118 -22.46 21.96 -12.56
N TYR A 119 -21.23 22.28 -12.17
CA TYR A 119 -20.88 23.60 -11.68
C TYR A 119 -19.69 24.17 -12.44
N ARG A 120 -19.80 25.43 -12.86
CA ARG A 120 -18.73 26.22 -13.46
C ARG A 120 -18.99 27.67 -13.14
N LEU A 121 -18.25 28.25 -12.20
CA LEU A 121 -18.49 29.63 -11.77
C LEU A 121 -18.61 30.60 -12.98
N PRO A 122 -19.70 31.39 -13.10
CA PRO A 122 -20.82 31.54 -12.16
C PRO A 122 -22.06 30.65 -12.44
N HIS A 123 -22.02 29.78 -13.44
CA HIS A 123 -23.15 28.96 -13.89
C HIS A 123 -23.27 27.63 -13.12
N VAL A 124 -24.49 27.31 -12.69
CA VAL A 124 -24.85 25.99 -12.15
C VAL A 124 -25.94 25.41 -13.04
N VAL A 125 -25.82 24.12 -13.37
CA VAL A 125 -26.82 23.37 -14.14
C VAL A 125 -27.20 22.15 -13.32
N MET A 126 -28.49 21.81 -13.34
CA MET A 126 -29.06 20.70 -12.60
C MET A 126 -30.02 19.92 -13.47
N GLY A 127 -30.14 18.64 -13.16
CA GLY A 127 -31.11 17.72 -13.72
C GLY A 127 -31.91 17.05 -12.63
N ASP A 128 -33.20 16.87 -12.86
CA ASP A 128 -34.08 16.12 -11.98
C ASP A 128 -34.44 14.73 -12.55
N ARG A 129 -35.07 13.92 -11.71
CA ARG A 129 -35.56 12.57 -12.06
C ARG A 129 -36.62 12.58 -13.18
N SER A 130 -37.28 13.71 -13.42
CA SER A 130 -38.30 13.83 -14.49
C SER A 130 -37.74 14.33 -15.82
N GLY A 131 -36.41 14.49 -15.95
CA GLY A 131 -35.77 14.87 -17.20
C GLY A 131 -35.76 16.37 -17.48
N ASN A 132 -36.06 17.20 -16.48
CA ASN A 132 -36.03 18.65 -16.58
C ASN A 132 -34.63 19.18 -16.25
N ILE A 133 -34.09 20.02 -17.14
CA ILE A 133 -32.80 20.69 -16.94
C ILE A 133 -33.09 22.11 -16.48
N ARG A 134 -32.40 22.53 -15.42
CA ARG A 134 -32.49 23.89 -14.87
C ARG A 134 -31.11 24.47 -14.74
N TRP A 135 -30.94 25.73 -15.09
CA TRP A 135 -29.68 26.43 -14.89
C TRP A 135 -29.91 27.75 -14.18
N TRP A 136 -28.93 28.15 -13.38
CA TRP A 136 -28.90 29.44 -12.72
C TRP A 136 -27.50 30.06 -12.79
N ASP A 137 -27.44 31.38 -12.82
CA ASP A 137 -26.23 32.15 -12.64
C ASP A 137 -26.16 32.67 -11.19
N VAL A 138 -25.14 32.22 -10.48
CA VAL A 138 -24.87 32.48 -9.07
C VAL A 138 -24.65 33.98 -8.78
N THR A 139 -24.12 34.72 -9.75
CA THR A 139 -23.75 36.14 -9.62
C THR A 139 -24.87 37.08 -10.02
N THR A 140 -25.61 36.75 -11.09
CA THR A 140 -26.68 37.60 -11.60
C THR A 140 -28.05 37.20 -11.05
N GLY A 141 -28.24 35.96 -10.64
CA GLY A 141 -29.54 35.40 -10.22
C GLY A 141 -30.46 35.05 -11.40
N GLN A 142 -29.97 35.14 -12.64
CA GLN A 142 -30.73 34.70 -13.81
C GLN A 142 -30.92 33.20 -13.79
N SER A 143 -32.11 32.73 -14.15
CA SER A 143 -32.41 31.32 -14.15
C SER A 143 -33.39 30.96 -15.26
N SER A 144 -33.29 29.72 -15.75
CA SER A 144 -34.21 29.16 -16.75
C SER A 144 -34.28 27.64 -16.61
N SER A 145 -35.34 27.06 -17.16
CA SER A 145 -35.62 25.64 -17.13
C SER A 145 -36.24 25.19 -18.45
N PHE A 146 -35.88 23.98 -18.89
CA PHE A 146 -36.47 23.35 -20.05
C PHE A 146 -36.55 21.83 -19.85
N ASN A 147 -37.64 21.22 -20.32
CA ASN A 147 -37.83 19.78 -20.24
C ASN A 147 -37.21 19.10 -21.45
N THR A 148 -36.40 18.08 -21.24
CA THR A 148 -35.80 17.29 -22.33
C THR A 148 -36.80 16.32 -22.98
N HIS A 149 -37.95 16.09 -22.34
CA HIS A 149 -38.96 15.08 -22.71
C HIS A 149 -38.40 13.65 -22.76
N ARG A 150 -37.27 13.40 -22.08
CA ARG A 150 -36.64 12.09 -21.92
C ARG A 150 -36.75 11.60 -20.48
N GLU A 151 -36.12 10.45 -20.18
CA GLU A 151 -36.03 9.92 -18.82
C GLU A 151 -35.24 10.86 -17.89
N GLY A 152 -35.18 10.53 -16.60
CA GLY A 152 -34.42 11.26 -15.61
C GLY A 152 -32.94 11.41 -15.97
N ILE A 153 -32.34 12.47 -15.45
CA ILE A 153 -30.96 12.81 -15.78
C ILE A 153 -30.01 12.15 -14.78
N ARG A 154 -29.03 11.41 -15.29
CA ARG A 154 -28.04 10.68 -14.49
C ARG A 154 -26.74 11.48 -14.31
N ARG A 155 -26.23 12.14 -15.35
CA ARG A 155 -25.01 12.97 -15.30
C ARG A 155 -25.12 14.21 -16.16
N ILE A 156 -24.41 15.26 -15.77
CA ILE A 156 -24.32 16.54 -16.48
C ILE A 156 -22.85 16.97 -16.44
N LYS A 157 -22.25 17.35 -17.57
CA LYS A 157 -20.88 17.88 -17.63
C LYS A 157 -20.79 19.09 -18.56
N PHE A 158 -20.18 20.16 -18.07
CA PHE A 158 -19.93 21.37 -18.85
C PHE A 158 -18.82 21.13 -19.88
N SER A 159 -19.03 21.62 -21.10
CA SER A 159 -17.99 21.67 -22.13
C SER A 159 -16.82 22.54 -21.67
N PRO A 160 -15.57 22.24 -22.07
CA PRO A 160 -14.43 23.07 -21.78
C PRO A 160 -14.56 24.43 -22.47
N VAL A 161 -14.28 25.49 -21.70
CA VAL A 161 -14.40 26.88 -22.14
C VAL A 161 -13.06 27.58 -21.96
N VAL A 162 -12.69 28.41 -22.94
CA VAL A 162 -11.46 29.19 -22.93
C VAL A 162 -11.62 30.41 -22.01
N ALA A 163 -10.57 30.76 -21.24
CA ALA A 163 -10.58 31.90 -20.33
C ALA A 163 -10.94 33.21 -21.06
N GLY A 164 -12.03 33.87 -20.61
CA GLY A 164 -12.56 35.10 -21.20
C GLY A 164 -13.78 34.91 -22.09
N ASP A 165 -14.24 33.68 -22.30
CA ASP A 165 -15.53 33.43 -22.95
C ASP A 165 -16.69 33.69 -21.98
N LYS A 166 -17.68 34.47 -22.43
CA LYS A 166 -18.85 34.86 -21.64
C LYS A 166 -20.06 33.95 -21.90
N SER A 167 -19.87 32.90 -22.68
CA SER A 167 -20.87 31.88 -22.97
C SER A 167 -21.26 31.13 -21.69
N ARG A 168 -22.54 30.80 -21.56
CA ARG A 168 -23.05 29.81 -20.58
C ARG A 168 -22.54 28.41 -20.92
N GLY A 169 -22.16 28.21 -22.18
CA GLY A 169 -21.48 27.03 -22.67
C GLY A 169 -22.44 25.87 -22.93
N ARG A 170 -21.87 24.77 -23.43
CA ARG A 170 -22.61 23.56 -23.75
C ARG A 170 -22.52 22.57 -22.60
N VAL A 171 -23.50 21.69 -22.56
CA VAL A 171 -23.62 20.68 -21.52
C VAL A 171 -23.90 19.34 -22.16
N ALA A 172 -23.09 18.34 -21.84
CA ALA A 172 -23.37 16.94 -22.13
C ALA A 172 -24.21 16.35 -21.01
N VAL A 173 -25.30 15.68 -21.36
CA VAL A 173 -26.29 15.13 -20.44
C VAL A 173 -26.42 13.64 -20.72
N LEU A 174 -26.22 12.83 -19.68
CA LEU A 174 -26.45 11.38 -19.68
C LEU A 174 -27.78 11.09 -18.98
N PHE A 175 -28.64 10.30 -19.62
CA PHE A 175 -29.94 9.89 -19.11
C PHE A 175 -29.88 8.50 -18.45
N TYR A 176 -30.92 8.14 -17.70
CA TYR A 176 -31.03 6.81 -17.07
C TYR A 176 -31.18 5.66 -18.07
N ASP A 177 -31.71 5.93 -19.26
CA ASP A 177 -31.80 4.98 -20.38
C ASP A 177 -30.44 4.69 -21.05
N ASN A 178 -29.35 5.21 -20.48
CA ASN A 178 -27.98 5.13 -20.99
C ASN A 178 -27.79 5.79 -22.36
N THR A 179 -28.69 6.71 -22.76
CA THR A 179 -28.46 7.61 -23.89
C THR A 179 -27.86 8.92 -23.42
N PHE A 180 -27.24 9.67 -24.33
CA PHE A 180 -26.74 11.01 -24.03
C PHE A 180 -27.14 12.01 -25.12
N SER A 181 -27.17 13.29 -24.74
CA SER A 181 -27.40 14.43 -25.64
C SER A 181 -26.54 15.61 -25.23
N VAL A 182 -26.21 16.49 -26.18
CA VAL A 182 -25.51 17.76 -25.91
C VAL A 182 -26.51 18.90 -26.10
N TYR A 183 -26.58 19.81 -25.12
CA TYR A 183 -27.45 20.98 -25.15
C TYR A 183 -26.62 22.27 -25.10
N ASP A 184 -27.04 23.28 -25.87
CA ASP A 184 -26.46 24.62 -25.86
C ASP A 184 -27.32 25.56 -25.00
N LEU A 185 -26.75 26.07 -23.91
CA LEU A 185 -27.47 26.93 -22.95
C LEU A 185 -27.55 28.40 -23.37
N ASP A 186 -26.78 28.79 -24.39
CA ASP A 186 -26.80 30.15 -24.95
C ASP A 186 -27.86 30.29 -26.06
N SER A 187 -28.35 29.18 -26.61
CA SER A 187 -29.42 29.16 -27.60
C SER A 187 -30.77 29.57 -26.98
N PRO A 188 -31.60 30.38 -27.69
CA PRO A 188 -32.95 30.74 -27.22
C PRO A 188 -33.90 29.53 -27.18
N ASP A 189 -33.61 28.50 -27.96
CA ASP A 189 -34.28 27.20 -27.87
C ASP A 189 -33.20 26.10 -27.78
N PRO A 190 -32.97 25.53 -26.58
CA PRO A 190 -31.94 24.52 -26.37
C PRO A 190 -32.30 23.15 -26.97
N LEU A 191 -33.59 22.90 -27.26
CA LEU A 191 -34.05 21.61 -27.79
C LEU A 191 -33.81 21.49 -29.31
N SER A 192 -34.09 22.57 -30.06
CA SER A 192 -33.92 22.57 -31.52
C SER A 192 -32.47 22.60 -31.99
N ASN A 193 -31.55 23.09 -31.16
CA ASN A 193 -30.12 23.17 -31.46
C ASN A 193 -29.29 22.09 -30.75
N SER A 194 -29.88 20.95 -30.40
CA SER A 194 -29.11 19.80 -29.90
C SER A 194 -28.29 19.18 -31.04
N PRO A 195 -26.95 19.40 -31.12
CA PRO A 195 -26.18 18.98 -32.29
C PRO A 195 -26.01 17.45 -32.37
N PHE A 196 -26.51 16.71 -31.39
CA PHE A 196 -26.42 15.26 -31.30
C PHE A 196 -27.78 14.68 -30.88
N LEU A 197 -28.59 14.30 -31.86
CA LEU A 197 -29.47 13.13 -31.73
C LEU A 197 -28.57 11.89 -31.80
N PRO A 198 -28.85 10.77 -31.11
CA PRO A 198 -28.02 9.58 -31.20
C PRO A 198 -28.02 9.06 -32.65
N GLN A 199 -26.95 9.34 -33.38
CA GLN A 199 -26.65 8.69 -34.65
C GLN A 199 -25.93 7.34 -34.43
N PHE A 200 -25.75 6.91 -33.17
CA PHE A 200 -25.24 5.58 -32.83
C PHE A 200 -26.43 4.64 -32.57
N PRO A 201 -26.95 3.91 -33.58
CA PRO A 201 -27.89 2.85 -33.32
C PRO A 201 -27.21 1.78 -32.45
N GLY A 202 -27.66 1.63 -31.19
CA GLY A 202 -27.33 0.48 -30.34
C GLY A 202 -26.25 0.70 -29.25
N THR A 203 -25.50 1.80 -29.24
CA THR A 203 -24.47 2.02 -28.21
C THR A 203 -25.06 2.69 -26.96
N LEU A 204 -25.17 1.92 -25.87
CA LEU A 204 -25.51 2.45 -24.54
C LEU A 204 -24.26 3.02 -23.87
N VAL A 205 -24.37 4.18 -23.23
CA VAL A 205 -23.27 4.89 -22.58
C VAL A 205 -23.33 4.71 -21.07
N LEU A 206 -22.24 4.24 -20.48
CA LEU A 206 -22.12 4.09 -19.03
C LEU A 206 -21.69 5.38 -18.35
N GLU A 207 -20.71 6.08 -18.94
CA GLU A 207 -20.17 7.34 -18.42
C GLU A 207 -19.68 8.22 -19.60
N LEU A 208 -19.72 9.54 -19.40
CA LEU A 208 -19.23 10.52 -20.36
C LEU A 208 -18.43 11.62 -19.65
N ASP A 209 -17.43 12.17 -20.33
CA ASP A 209 -16.71 13.36 -19.87
C ASP A 209 -16.09 14.12 -21.06
N TRP A 210 -15.77 15.40 -20.86
CA TRP A 210 -15.15 16.21 -21.90
C TRP A 210 -13.62 16.14 -21.85
N LEU A 211 -12.97 16.14 -23.02
CA LEU A 211 -11.52 16.21 -23.12
C LEU A 211 -11.06 17.69 -23.00
N HIS A 212 -10.27 17.99 -21.99
CA HIS A 212 -9.86 19.35 -21.62
C HIS A 212 -8.65 19.90 -22.40
N LEU A 213 -8.61 19.70 -23.72
CA LEU A 213 -7.46 20.13 -24.57
C LEU A 213 -7.67 21.50 -25.25
N ARG A 214 -8.79 22.17 -24.99
CA ARG A 214 -9.18 23.40 -25.68
C ARG A 214 -8.29 24.59 -25.27
N SER A 215 -7.46 25.08 -26.19
CA SER A 215 -6.60 26.25 -25.99
C SER A 215 -7.16 27.48 -26.70
N HIS A 216 -7.78 27.28 -27.87
CA HIS A 216 -8.41 28.31 -28.70
C HIS A 216 -9.91 28.07 -28.85
N LYS A 217 -10.68 29.13 -29.16
CA LYS A 217 -12.13 29.01 -29.36
C LYS A 217 -12.50 28.11 -30.55
N ASP A 218 -11.63 28.05 -31.55
CA ASP A 218 -11.87 27.28 -32.77
C ASP A 218 -11.46 25.80 -32.66
N ASP A 219 -10.86 25.41 -31.52
CA ASP A 219 -10.49 24.01 -31.28
C ASP A 219 -11.76 23.15 -31.14
N PRO A 220 -11.75 21.93 -31.71
CA PRO A 220 -12.89 21.05 -31.67
C PRO A 220 -13.21 20.61 -30.24
N LEU A 221 -14.51 20.54 -29.93
CA LEU A 221 -14.98 19.96 -28.67
C LEU A 221 -14.97 18.44 -28.81
N VAL A 222 -14.20 17.74 -27.97
CA VAL A 222 -14.13 16.28 -27.99
C VAL A 222 -14.75 15.71 -26.71
N LEU A 223 -15.70 14.80 -26.89
CA LEU A 223 -16.39 14.07 -25.85
C LEU A 223 -15.81 12.65 -25.73
N CYS A 224 -15.42 12.27 -24.53
CA CYS A 224 -15.01 10.92 -24.17
C CYS A 224 -16.22 10.12 -23.71
N ILE A 225 -16.42 8.93 -24.27
CA ILE A 225 -17.57 8.06 -23.99
C ILE A 225 -17.06 6.69 -23.58
N ALA A 226 -17.50 6.21 -22.42
CA ALA A 226 -17.36 4.82 -22.01
C ALA A 226 -18.66 4.09 -22.34
N GLY A 227 -18.62 3.21 -23.34
CA GLY A 227 -19.76 2.41 -23.77
C GLY A 227 -20.00 1.20 -22.86
N ALA A 228 -21.24 0.73 -22.80
CA ALA A 228 -21.62 -0.52 -22.14
C ALA A 228 -21.08 -1.76 -22.86
N ASP A 229 -20.62 -1.58 -24.10
CA ASP A 229 -19.93 -2.56 -24.94
C ASP A 229 -18.43 -2.69 -24.62
N SER A 230 -17.98 -2.11 -23.50
CA SER A 230 -16.55 -2.05 -23.11
C SER A 230 -15.68 -1.24 -24.08
N SER A 231 -16.28 -0.42 -24.95
CA SER A 231 -15.53 0.49 -25.82
C SER A 231 -15.26 1.84 -25.15
N PHE A 232 -14.10 2.43 -25.48
CA PHE A 232 -13.80 3.83 -25.17
C PHE A 232 -13.75 4.62 -26.48
N ARG A 233 -14.64 5.61 -26.62
CA ARG A 233 -14.82 6.37 -27.87
C ARG A 233 -14.52 7.85 -27.65
N LEU A 234 -13.89 8.48 -28.64
CA LEU A 234 -13.68 9.92 -28.71
C LEU A 234 -14.56 10.49 -29.82
N VAL A 235 -15.49 11.37 -29.47
CA VAL A 235 -16.47 11.95 -30.39
C VAL A 235 -16.23 13.44 -30.52
N GLU A 236 -15.98 13.90 -31.75
CA GLU A 236 -15.87 15.31 -32.06
C GLU A 236 -17.26 15.94 -32.22
N VAL A 237 -17.53 17.01 -31.47
CA VAL A 237 -18.79 17.75 -31.49
C VAL A 237 -18.61 19.02 -32.32
N ALA A 238 -19.23 19.05 -33.50
CA ALA A 238 -19.18 20.19 -34.41
C ALA A 238 -19.83 21.45 -33.79
N VAL A 239 -19.17 22.60 -33.93
CA VAL A 239 -19.65 23.92 -33.48
C VAL A 239 -20.09 24.69 -34.73
N THR A 240 -21.40 24.68 -35.06
CA THR A 240 -21.91 25.54 -36.12
C THR A 240 -22.15 26.95 -35.57
N ASP A 241 -21.24 27.88 -35.88
CA ASP A 241 -21.50 29.31 -35.73
C ASP A 241 -21.89 29.90 -37.09
N GLN A 242 -23.08 30.51 -37.12
CA GLN A 242 -23.63 31.43 -38.12
C GLN A 242 -24.57 30.90 -39.23
N ARG A 243 -25.75 31.52 -39.23
CA ARG A 243 -26.62 31.76 -40.39
C ARG A 243 -25.84 32.59 -41.42
N GLY A 244 -25.60 32.02 -42.59
CA GLY A 244 -25.10 32.74 -43.76
C GLY A 244 -25.23 31.90 -45.03
N GLY A 245 -26.26 32.18 -45.82
CA GLY A 245 -26.37 31.98 -47.27
C GLY A 245 -25.78 30.73 -47.94
N TYR A 246 -26.68 29.92 -48.50
CA TYR A 246 -26.48 28.96 -49.60
C TYR A 246 -25.64 27.72 -49.34
N GLY A 247 -26.36 26.62 -49.10
CA GLY A 247 -26.15 25.36 -49.81
C GLY A 247 -24.78 24.73 -49.67
N THR A 248 -24.49 24.15 -48.51
CA THR A 248 -23.68 22.93 -48.49
C THR A 248 -24.52 21.87 -47.80
N GLN A 249 -24.99 20.90 -48.60
CA GLN A 249 -25.57 19.67 -48.09
C GLN A 249 -24.63 19.12 -47.02
N TYR A 250 -25.18 18.70 -45.87
CA TYR A 250 -24.46 17.94 -44.86
C TYR A 250 -23.77 16.76 -45.56
N GLY A 251 -22.50 16.93 -45.90
CA GLY A 251 -21.66 15.84 -46.34
C GLY A 251 -21.59 14.90 -45.15
N VAL A 252 -22.01 13.64 -45.39
CA VAL A 252 -21.75 12.49 -44.53
C VAL A 252 -20.43 12.74 -43.81
N ILE A 253 -20.50 12.96 -42.50
CA ILE A 253 -19.32 13.13 -41.65
C ILE A 253 -18.51 11.86 -41.89
N ARG A 254 -17.46 11.96 -42.70
CA ARG A 254 -16.47 10.89 -42.80
C ARG A 254 -15.73 10.93 -41.49
N GLU A 255 -16.27 10.16 -40.54
CA GLU A 255 -15.63 9.78 -39.30
C GLU A 255 -14.19 9.41 -39.63
N ARG A 256 -13.24 10.27 -39.26
CA ARG A 256 -11.84 9.85 -39.16
C ARG A 256 -11.72 9.11 -37.83
N PHE A 257 -12.30 7.92 -37.76
CA PHE A 257 -11.80 6.92 -36.83
C PHE A 257 -10.35 6.67 -37.24
N ARG A 258 -9.40 7.24 -36.51
CA ARG A 258 -8.23 6.44 -36.22
C ARG A 258 -8.56 5.75 -34.91
N PRO A 259 -9.07 4.51 -34.92
CA PRO A 259 -8.90 3.69 -33.74
C PRO A 259 -7.38 3.56 -33.61
N MET A 260 -6.79 4.37 -32.74
CA MET A 260 -5.49 4.00 -32.23
C MET A 260 -5.84 2.82 -31.33
N PRO A 261 -5.49 1.58 -31.70
CA PRO A 261 -5.78 0.45 -30.83
C PRO A 261 -5.11 0.79 -29.51
N LEU A 262 -5.92 1.00 -28.48
CA LEU A 262 -5.40 1.13 -27.13
C LEU A 262 -4.92 -0.27 -26.79
N CYS A 263 -3.63 -0.57 -26.97
CA CYS A 263 -3.05 -1.89 -26.69
C CYS A 263 -2.90 -2.08 -25.18
N ALA A 264 -4.04 -2.02 -24.48
CA ALA A 264 -4.17 -2.16 -23.06
C ALA A 264 -4.95 -3.45 -22.79
N PRO A 265 -4.28 -4.54 -22.40
CA PRO A 265 -4.89 -5.82 -22.04
C PRO A 265 -6.05 -5.74 -21.06
N ILE A 266 -6.08 -4.70 -20.21
CA ILE A 266 -7.13 -4.45 -19.22
C ILE A 266 -8.46 -4.02 -19.85
N LEU A 267 -8.46 -3.53 -21.10
CA LEU A 267 -9.66 -3.11 -21.81
C LEU A 267 -10.32 -4.25 -22.59
N LEU A 268 -9.67 -5.42 -22.68
CA LEU A 268 -10.28 -6.62 -23.24
C LEU A 268 -11.41 -7.11 -22.33
N PRO A 269 -12.42 -7.83 -22.87
CA PRO A 269 -13.40 -8.48 -22.01
C PRO A 269 -12.68 -9.35 -20.96
N THR A 270 -13.16 -9.31 -19.72
CA THR A 270 -12.53 -9.99 -18.57
C THR A 270 -12.00 -11.41 -18.85
N PRO A 271 -12.73 -12.32 -19.53
CA PRO A 271 -12.19 -13.64 -19.85
C PRO A 271 -11.00 -13.60 -20.81
N HIS A 272 -11.02 -12.75 -21.83
CA HIS A 272 -9.91 -12.56 -22.78
C HIS A 272 -8.69 -11.90 -22.11
N ALA A 273 -8.92 -10.95 -21.21
CA ALA A 273 -7.87 -10.32 -20.42
C ALA A 273 -7.13 -11.38 -19.56
N LEU A 274 -7.89 -12.24 -18.86
CA LEU A 274 -7.32 -13.34 -18.06
C LEU A 274 -6.64 -14.40 -18.94
N ALA A 275 -7.17 -14.70 -20.13
CA ALA A 275 -6.53 -15.58 -21.08
C ALA A 275 -5.15 -15.05 -21.52
N LEU A 276 -5.08 -13.76 -21.84
CA LEU A 276 -3.83 -13.09 -22.21
C LEU A 276 -2.85 -13.06 -21.04
N ARG A 277 -3.33 -12.80 -19.81
CA ARG A 277 -2.52 -12.91 -18.59
C ARG A 277 -1.89 -14.30 -18.48
N MET A 278 -2.68 -15.35 -18.56
CA MET A 278 -2.20 -16.73 -18.42
C MET A 278 -1.18 -17.09 -19.51
N ILE A 279 -1.44 -16.69 -20.75
CA ILE A 279 -0.52 -16.90 -21.88
C ILE A 279 0.83 -16.22 -21.65
N LEU A 280 0.83 -14.97 -21.15
CA LEU A 280 2.07 -14.26 -20.83
C LEU A 280 2.85 -14.94 -19.69
N GLN A 281 2.15 -15.47 -18.69
CA GLN A 281 2.74 -16.17 -17.55
C GLN A 281 3.34 -17.53 -17.96
N LEU A 282 2.65 -18.29 -18.83
CA LEU A 282 3.13 -19.57 -19.37
C LEU A 282 4.33 -19.39 -20.32
N GLY A 283 4.38 -18.28 -21.04
CA GLY A 283 5.51 -17.94 -21.90
C GLY A 283 5.21 -18.18 -23.37
N VAL A 284 4.99 -17.10 -24.12
CA VAL A 284 4.85 -17.12 -25.57
C VAL A 284 6.08 -16.52 -26.26
N LYS A 285 6.44 -17.07 -27.41
CA LYS A 285 7.49 -16.52 -28.26
C LYS A 285 7.09 -15.13 -28.74
N PRO A 286 7.96 -14.11 -28.61
CA PRO A 286 7.71 -12.75 -29.06
C PRO A 286 7.30 -12.63 -30.53
N SER A 287 7.69 -13.61 -31.37
CA SER A 287 7.29 -13.72 -32.77
C SER A 287 5.78 -13.89 -32.97
N TRP A 288 5.03 -14.33 -31.96
CA TRP A 288 3.57 -14.42 -32.02
C TRP A 288 2.92 -13.03 -32.06
N PHE A 289 3.45 -12.06 -31.30
CA PHE A 289 2.93 -10.68 -31.28
C PHE A 289 3.15 -9.94 -32.59
N ASN A 290 4.01 -10.44 -33.47
CA ASN A 290 4.21 -9.83 -34.77
C ASN A 290 2.93 -9.98 -35.61
N THR A 291 2.48 -8.91 -36.26
CA THR A 291 1.32 -8.93 -37.15
C THR A 291 1.76 -9.13 -38.61
N SER A 292 0.94 -9.82 -39.41
CA SER A 292 1.21 -10.09 -40.83
C SER A 292 0.29 -9.31 -41.79
N SER A 293 -0.34 -8.21 -41.36
CA SER A 293 -1.34 -7.52 -42.18
C SER A 293 -0.76 -6.38 -43.04
N ILE A 294 -1.23 -6.35 -44.28
CA ILE A 294 -0.83 -5.53 -45.45
C ILE A 294 -1.43 -4.10 -45.41
N MET A 295 -2.10 -3.69 -44.32
CA MET A 295 -2.89 -2.44 -44.27
C MET A 295 -2.42 -1.43 -43.22
N ILE A 296 -1.12 -1.41 -42.89
CA ILE A 296 -0.49 -0.28 -42.17
C ILE A 296 0.86 -0.01 -42.83
N ASP A 297 0.93 1.05 -43.63
CA ASP A 297 2.21 1.63 -44.04
C ASP A 297 3.01 1.99 -42.77
N LYS A 298 3.98 1.12 -42.47
CA LYS A 298 5.05 1.21 -41.47
C LYS A 298 4.63 1.21 -39.99
N ARG A 299 4.52 0.01 -39.41
CA ARG A 299 5.23 -0.36 -38.16
C ARG A 299 5.55 -1.87 -38.14
N PRO A 300 6.63 -2.34 -38.78
CA PRO A 300 7.16 -3.64 -38.43
C PRO A 300 7.58 -3.59 -36.96
N HIS A 301 6.97 -4.42 -36.11
CA HIS A 301 7.60 -4.75 -34.84
C HIS A 301 8.99 -5.31 -35.20
N HIS A 302 10.05 -4.54 -34.95
CA HIS A 302 11.43 -4.97 -35.21
C HIS A 302 11.86 -6.00 -34.15
N ILE A 303 11.18 -7.14 -34.14
CA ILE A 303 11.50 -8.35 -33.38
C ILE A 303 11.84 -9.41 -34.44
N PRO A 304 12.97 -10.13 -34.34
CA PRO A 304 13.33 -11.14 -35.33
C PRO A 304 12.26 -12.25 -35.41
N GLY A 305 11.79 -12.56 -36.64
CA GLY A 305 10.89 -13.68 -36.94
C GLY A 305 9.48 -13.25 -37.38
N THR A 306 9.12 -13.50 -38.62
CA THR A 306 7.75 -13.30 -39.15
C THR A 306 6.84 -14.44 -38.71
N PRO A 307 5.59 -14.17 -38.27
CA PRO A 307 4.62 -15.24 -38.01
C PRO A 307 4.25 -15.86 -39.37
N LYS A 308 4.50 -17.16 -39.54
CA LYS A 308 3.98 -17.87 -40.70
C LYS A 308 2.55 -18.28 -40.37
N SER A 309 1.60 -17.86 -41.19
CA SER A 309 0.15 -18.05 -41.01
C SER A 309 -0.34 -19.52 -41.06
N ALA A 310 0.58 -20.49 -40.99
CA ALA A 310 0.30 -21.92 -41.18
C ALA A 310 1.05 -22.83 -40.18
N GLU A 311 1.72 -22.27 -39.16
CA GLU A 311 2.36 -23.06 -38.10
C GLU A 311 1.37 -23.32 -36.94
N ASP A 312 1.44 -24.52 -36.34
CA ASP A 312 0.67 -24.92 -35.17
C ASP A 312 0.81 -23.86 -34.06
N LEU A 313 -0.31 -23.40 -33.48
CA LEU A 313 -0.31 -22.36 -32.43
C LEU A 313 0.51 -22.79 -31.21
N ARG A 314 0.64 -24.09 -30.95
CA ARG A 314 1.53 -24.62 -29.91
C ARG A 314 3.00 -24.31 -30.14
N SER A 315 3.43 -24.15 -31.39
CA SER A 315 4.83 -23.83 -31.72
C SER A 315 5.27 -22.46 -31.19
N TYR A 316 4.32 -21.58 -30.85
CA TYR A 316 4.57 -20.29 -30.22
C TYR A 316 4.72 -20.36 -28.70
N MET A 317 4.43 -21.49 -28.05
CA MET A 317 4.74 -21.69 -26.62
C MET A 317 6.21 -22.04 -26.42
N ILE A 318 6.80 -21.61 -25.31
CA ILE A 318 8.22 -21.85 -24.99
C ILE A 318 8.41 -23.12 -24.17
N ASP A 319 7.56 -23.30 -23.16
CA ASP A 319 7.64 -24.43 -22.23
C ASP A 319 6.29 -25.13 -22.14
N THR A 320 6.27 -26.47 -22.23
CA THR A 320 5.13 -27.26 -21.77
C THR A 320 5.18 -27.31 -20.25
N LEU A 321 4.23 -26.64 -19.59
CA LEU A 321 4.16 -26.62 -18.13
C LEU A 321 3.95 -28.06 -17.60
N PRO A 322 4.59 -28.46 -16.49
CA PRO A 322 4.34 -29.74 -15.84
C PRO A 322 3.00 -29.81 -15.08
N VAL A 323 2.19 -28.74 -15.11
CA VAL A 323 0.99 -28.51 -14.28
C VAL A 323 -0.14 -28.01 -15.20
N GLY A 324 -1.35 -28.52 -15.02
CA GLY A 324 -2.52 -28.17 -15.83
C GLY A 324 -2.66 -28.87 -17.19
N ASP A 325 -3.65 -28.43 -17.97
CA ASP A 325 -4.07 -29.06 -19.22
C ASP A 325 -3.30 -28.50 -20.43
N VAL A 326 -2.52 -29.36 -21.10
CA VAL A 326 -1.62 -28.99 -22.21
C VAL A 326 -2.38 -28.46 -23.44
N ALA A 327 -3.67 -28.79 -23.58
CA ALA A 327 -4.48 -28.32 -24.71
C ALA A 327 -4.99 -26.87 -24.53
N VAL A 328 -5.07 -26.37 -23.29
CA VAL A 328 -5.69 -25.08 -22.99
C VAL A 328 -4.92 -23.87 -23.58
N PRO A 329 -3.58 -23.79 -23.50
CA PRO A 329 -2.85 -22.65 -24.05
C PRO A 329 -3.09 -22.46 -25.55
N GLU A 330 -3.21 -23.54 -26.31
CA GLU A 330 -3.53 -23.49 -27.74
C GLU A 330 -4.92 -22.92 -28.00
N MET A 331 -5.92 -23.36 -27.23
CA MET A 331 -7.28 -22.84 -27.33
C MET A 331 -7.34 -21.35 -27.02
N LEU A 332 -6.63 -20.89 -25.99
CA LEU A 332 -6.59 -19.47 -25.65
C LEU A 332 -5.84 -18.63 -26.69
N LEU A 333 -4.76 -19.14 -27.29
CA LEU A 333 -4.08 -18.47 -28.40
C LEU A 333 -5.03 -18.29 -29.59
N LYS A 334 -5.86 -19.29 -29.87
CA LYS A 334 -6.89 -19.22 -30.93
C LYS A 334 -7.97 -18.18 -30.64
N VAL A 335 -8.40 -18.06 -29.37
CA VAL A 335 -9.37 -17.04 -28.94
C VAL A 335 -8.76 -15.63 -29.08
N LEU A 336 -7.47 -15.44 -28.80
CA LEU A 336 -6.81 -14.13 -28.87
C LEU A 336 -6.37 -13.73 -30.29
N GLU A 337 -6.41 -14.65 -31.25
CA GLU A 337 -5.99 -14.44 -32.63
C GLU A 337 -6.67 -13.24 -33.33
N PRO A 338 -7.98 -12.97 -33.16
CA PRO A 338 -8.63 -11.78 -33.74
C PRO A 338 -8.00 -10.46 -33.25
N TYR A 339 -7.80 -10.33 -31.94
CA TYR A 339 -7.15 -9.14 -31.34
C TYR A 339 -5.71 -8.97 -31.81
N ARG A 340 -5.02 -10.09 -32.09
CA ARG A 340 -3.65 -10.10 -32.62
C ARG A 340 -3.64 -9.55 -34.04
N GLN A 341 -4.56 -9.99 -34.89
CA GLN A 341 -4.66 -9.54 -36.28
C GLN A 341 -4.95 -8.04 -36.39
N GLU A 342 -5.70 -7.49 -35.44
CA GLU A 342 -6.00 -6.05 -35.33
C GLU A 342 -4.87 -5.23 -34.68
N GLY A 343 -3.89 -5.88 -34.04
CA GLY A 343 -2.80 -5.20 -33.34
C GLY A 343 -3.20 -4.60 -31.98
N CYS A 344 -4.24 -5.12 -31.33
CA CYS A 344 -4.83 -4.59 -30.10
C CYS A 344 -4.29 -5.25 -28.81
N ILE A 345 -3.37 -6.21 -28.91
CA ILE A 345 -2.94 -7.03 -27.76
C ILE A 345 -1.93 -6.30 -26.87
N LEU A 346 -0.79 -5.86 -27.40
CA LEU A 346 0.30 -5.24 -26.64
C LEU A 346 1.02 -4.19 -27.48
N ASP A 347 1.41 -3.09 -26.84
CA ASP A 347 2.25 -2.06 -27.45
C ASP A 347 3.63 -2.60 -27.83
N ASP A 348 4.26 -2.04 -28.87
CA ASP A 348 5.61 -2.39 -29.33
C ASP A 348 6.65 -2.38 -28.21
N GLU A 349 6.58 -1.40 -27.32
CA GLU A 349 7.52 -1.26 -26.21
C GLU A 349 7.35 -2.39 -25.19
N ARG A 350 6.09 -2.76 -24.89
CA ARG A 350 5.75 -3.85 -23.97
C ARG A 350 6.15 -5.21 -24.55
N ALA A 351 5.90 -5.43 -25.84
CA ALA A 351 6.33 -6.65 -26.53
C ALA A 351 7.86 -6.78 -26.57
N ARG A 352 8.59 -5.68 -26.82
CA ARG A 352 10.07 -5.66 -26.75
C ARG A 352 10.60 -5.93 -25.33
N LEU A 353 9.95 -5.38 -24.31
CA LEU A 353 10.30 -5.65 -22.92
C LEU A 353 10.05 -7.11 -22.56
N TYR A 354 8.91 -7.67 -22.95
CA TYR A 354 8.60 -9.07 -22.75
C TYR A 354 9.65 -9.99 -23.40
N ALA A 355 10.08 -9.69 -24.63
CA ALA A 355 11.12 -10.45 -25.32
C ALA A 355 12.45 -10.53 -24.56
N LYS A 356 12.79 -9.50 -23.77
CA LYS A 356 13.99 -9.48 -22.92
C LYS A 356 13.82 -10.26 -21.61
N VAL A 357 12.58 -10.43 -21.15
CA VAL A 357 12.24 -11.00 -19.85
C VAL A 357 11.88 -12.48 -19.95
N MET A 358 11.30 -12.89 -21.07
CA MET A 358 10.70 -14.20 -21.28
C MET A 358 11.65 -15.39 -20.99
N ASN A 359 12.95 -15.29 -21.30
CA ASN A 359 13.94 -16.34 -21.01
C ASN A 359 14.57 -16.29 -19.61
N LYS A 360 14.11 -15.39 -18.71
CA LYS A 360 14.69 -15.20 -17.37
C LYS A 360 13.97 -15.99 -16.26
N GLY A 361 13.13 -16.96 -16.63
CA GLY A 361 12.37 -17.82 -15.72
C GLY A 361 10.93 -17.38 -15.45
N PHE A 362 10.15 -18.24 -14.78
CA PHE A 362 8.73 -18.03 -14.44
C PHE A 362 8.51 -16.81 -13.56
N ALA A 363 9.32 -16.60 -12.52
CA ALA A 363 9.15 -15.46 -11.61
C ALA A 363 9.19 -14.10 -12.35
N MET A 364 10.07 -13.98 -13.35
CA MET A 364 10.17 -12.77 -14.17
C MET A 364 9.00 -12.62 -15.15
N ARG A 365 8.51 -13.72 -15.74
CA ARG A 365 7.30 -13.74 -16.58
C ARG A 365 6.05 -13.34 -15.79
N LEU A 366 5.90 -13.89 -14.58
CA LEU A 366 4.79 -13.61 -13.67
C LEU A 366 4.79 -12.16 -13.21
N ALA A 367 5.97 -11.63 -12.83
CA ALA A 367 6.12 -10.22 -12.50
C ALA A 367 5.71 -9.32 -13.67
N PHE A 368 6.16 -9.63 -14.89
CA PHE A 368 5.79 -8.86 -16.08
C PHE A 368 4.27 -8.90 -16.31
N ALA A 369 3.64 -10.07 -16.29
CA ALA A 369 2.20 -10.19 -16.45
C ALA A 369 1.45 -9.33 -15.42
N ALA A 370 1.78 -9.44 -14.13
CA ALA A 370 1.17 -8.63 -13.07
C ALA A 370 1.31 -7.11 -13.32
N THR A 371 2.47 -6.65 -13.80
CA THR A 371 2.65 -5.21 -14.12
C THR A 371 1.76 -4.72 -15.25
N ILE A 372 1.50 -5.55 -16.27
CA ILE A 372 0.66 -5.18 -17.42
C ILE A 372 -0.81 -5.00 -17.02
N PHE A 373 -1.27 -5.76 -16.03
CA PHE A 373 -2.63 -5.66 -15.48
C PHE A 373 -2.75 -4.69 -14.29
N GLY A 374 -1.67 -3.99 -13.92
CA GLY A 374 -1.68 -2.96 -12.87
C GLY A 374 -1.52 -3.48 -11.44
N GLU A 375 -1.17 -4.75 -11.25
CA GLU A 375 -1.04 -5.40 -9.95
C GLU A 375 0.38 -5.27 -9.39
N THR A 376 0.67 -4.08 -8.84
CA THR A 376 2.02 -3.73 -8.37
C THR A 376 2.54 -4.59 -7.22
N PHE A 377 1.68 -4.96 -6.26
CA PHE A 377 2.08 -5.78 -5.11
C PHE A 377 2.41 -7.23 -5.51
N GLU A 378 1.67 -7.79 -6.45
CA GLU A 378 1.98 -9.11 -7.03
C GLU A 378 3.29 -9.08 -7.80
N ALA A 379 3.51 -8.05 -8.63
CA ALA A 379 4.76 -7.90 -9.37
C ALA A 379 5.98 -7.82 -8.43
N LEU A 380 5.86 -7.05 -7.34
CA LEU A 380 6.91 -6.97 -6.32
C LEU A 380 7.16 -8.30 -5.63
N PHE A 381 6.11 -9.08 -5.36
CA PHE A 381 6.22 -10.41 -4.80
C PHE A 381 7.06 -11.33 -5.68
N TRP A 382 6.71 -11.45 -6.96
CA TRP A 382 7.41 -12.32 -7.89
C TRP A 382 8.89 -11.94 -8.07
N LEU A 383 9.21 -10.64 -8.04
CA LEU A 383 10.60 -10.16 -8.07
C LEU A 383 11.40 -10.45 -6.80
N GLN A 384 10.73 -10.53 -5.64
CA GLN A 384 11.36 -10.80 -4.35
C GLN A 384 11.46 -12.29 -4.03
N LEU A 385 10.62 -13.12 -4.63
CA LEU A 385 10.56 -14.57 -4.40
C LEU A 385 11.93 -15.27 -4.53
N PRO A 386 12.76 -15.03 -5.57
CA PRO A 386 14.08 -15.65 -5.66
C PRO A 386 15.02 -15.26 -4.51
N ARG A 387 14.90 -14.02 -4.00
CA ARG A 387 15.73 -13.55 -2.88
C ARG A 387 15.30 -14.20 -1.57
N ALA A 388 13.99 -14.33 -1.35
CA ALA A 388 13.44 -15.00 -0.17
C ALA A 388 13.84 -16.49 -0.13
N LEU A 389 13.78 -17.18 -1.27
CA LEU A 389 14.17 -18.58 -1.36
C LEU A 389 15.69 -18.78 -1.17
N ASN A 390 16.51 -17.92 -1.76
CA ASN A 390 17.96 -17.91 -1.52
C ASN A 390 18.29 -17.70 -0.03
N HIS A 391 17.59 -16.80 0.65
CA HIS A 391 17.76 -16.56 2.09
C HIS A 391 17.45 -17.81 2.91
N LEU A 392 16.35 -18.51 2.59
CA LEU A 392 15.98 -19.76 3.24
C LEU A 392 17.05 -20.85 3.05
N ILE A 393 17.52 -21.06 1.82
CA ILE A 393 18.51 -22.10 1.48
C ILE A 393 19.87 -21.80 2.14
N ASN A 394 20.28 -20.53 2.17
CA ASN A 394 21.52 -20.15 2.85
C ASN A 394 21.43 -20.36 4.37
N LYS A 395 20.27 -20.09 4.98
CA LYS A 395 20.06 -20.32 6.41
C LYS A 395 19.93 -21.81 6.77
N SER A 396 19.38 -22.64 5.89
CA SER A 396 19.33 -24.10 6.11
C SER A 396 20.73 -24.74 6.04
N ARG A 397 21.64 -24.19 5.23
CA ARG A 397 23.03 -24.67 5.09
C ARG A 397 23.96 -24.38 6.27
N VAL A 398 23.74 -23.32 7.04
CA VAL A 398 24.51 -23.05 8.28
C VAL A 398 24.32 -24.18 9.33
N LYS A 399 23.44 -25.16 9.07
CA LYS A 399 23.28 -26.37 9.87
C LYS A 399 24.33 -27.48 9.60
N LEU A 400 25.24 -27.37 8.61
CA LEU A 400 26.32 -28.36 8.45
C LEU A 400 27.51 -28.04 9.38
N PRO A 401 27.89 -28.91 10.33
CA PRO A 401 29.11 -28.73 11.08
C PRO A 401 30.30 -28.91 10.13
N GLN A 402 31.09 -27.85 9.95
CA GLN A 402 32.46 -28.02 9.48
C GLN A 402 33.21 -28.84 10.54
N GLN A 403 33.38 -30.13 10.30
CA GLN A 403 34.52 -30.85 10.86
C GLN A 403 35.78 -30.19 10.31
N LYS A 404 36.50 -29.48 11.17
CA LYS A 404 37.92 -29.18 10.98
C LYS A 404 38.69 -29.62 12.22
N PRO A 405 39.95 -30.02 12.01
CA PRO A 405 40.59 -31.13 12.69
C PRO A 405 41.22 -30.68 14.00
N VAL A 406 41.23 -31.60 14.96
CA VAL A 406 42.20 -31.57 16.05
C VAL A 406 43.59 -31.72 15.43
N LEU A 407 44.37 -30.64 15.45
CA LEU A 407 45.79 -30.74 15.75
C LEU A 407 46.16 -29.63 16.73
N GLU A 408 46.47 -30.09 17.92
CA GLU A 408 47.05 -29.44 19.08
C GLU A 408 47.94 -28.21 18.79
N SER A 409 47.59 -27.10 19.42
CA SER A 409 48.56 -26.40 20.26
C SER A 409 47.89 -26.09 21.58
N ALA A 410 47.85 -27.09 22.44
CA ALA A 410 47.54 -26.91 23.85
C ALA A 410 48.61 -26.00 24.45
N VAL A 411 48.30 -24.73 24.63
CA VAL A 411 48.92 -23.96 25.72
C VAL A 411 48.23 -24.45 26.97
N GLN A 412 48.86 -25.45 27.59
CA GLN A 412 48.57 -25.87 28.96
C GLN A 412 48.69 -24.63 29.85
N VAL A 413 47.56 -24.06 30.24
CA VAL A 413 47.47 -23.25 31.44
C VAL A 413 46.93 -24.18 32.52
N ASP A 414 47.78 -24.36 33.51
CA ASP A 414 47.79 -25.39 34.52
C ASP A 414 46.58 -25.31 35.47
N GLU A 415 45.52 -26.08 35.19
CA GLU A 415 44.36 -26.25 36.08
C GLU A 415 44.71 -26.95 37.41
N ALA A 416 45.95 -27.42 37.60
CA ALA A 416 46.43 -27.98 38.87
C ALA A 416 46.95 -26.91 39.88
N ALA A 417 47.05 -25.63 39.50
CA ALA A 417 47.54 -24.56 40.37
C ALA A 417 46.43 -23.67 41.00
N LEU A 418 45.17 -23.84 40.63
CA LEU A 418 44.02 -23.15 41.27
C LEU A 418 43.20 -24.04 42.23
N LEU A 419 43.45 -25.34 42.24
CA LEU A 419 42.79 -26.32 43.12
C LEU A 419 43.68 -26.84 44.26
N THR A 420 44.69 -26.07 44.67
CA THR A 420 45.56 -26.35 45.83
C THR A 420 45.54 -25.25 46.90
N ARG A 421 44.44 -24.48 46.99
CA ARG A 421 44.21 -23.58 48.14
C ARG A 421 42.85 -23.72 48.84
N ILE A 422 42.02 -24.68 48.42
CA ILE A 422 40.73 -24.95 49.07
C ILE A 422 40.52 -26.47 49.17
N SER A 423 41.33 -27.10 50.02
CA SER A 423 41.01 -28.38 50.66
C SER A 423 41.94 -28.58 51.84
N SER A 424 41.46 -28.22 53.03
CA SER A 424 41.88 -28.87 54.27
C SER A 424 40.63 -29.14 55.09
N GLY A 425 40.16 -30.39 55.03
CA GLY A 425 39.29 -31.07 55.99
C GLY A 425 37.88 -30.50 56.11
N GLY A 426 36.82 -31.19 55.67
CA GLY A 426 36.40 -32.52 56.10
C GLY A 426 34.95 -32.34 56.60
N GLY A 427 33.95 -32.95 55.98
CA GLY A 427 33.52 -34.29 56.36
C GLY A 427 32.38 -34.21 57.39
N ARG A 428 31.14 -34.40 56.92
CA ARG A 428 29.87 -34.48 57.68
C ARG A 428 29.96 -35.29 58.99
N VAL A 429 29.43 -34.75 60.09
CA VAL A 429 28.76 -35.50 61.20
C VAL A 429 27.79 -34.56 61.96
N LEU A 430 26.51 -34.92 62.10
CA LEU A 430 25.60 -34.49 63.19
C LEU A 430 25.89 -35.38 64.43
N PRO A 431 25.60 -35.05 65.72
CA PRO A 431 24.93 -33.88 66.32
C PRO A 431 25.59 -33.35 67.63
N GLY A 432 25.08 -32.23 68.19
CA GLY A 432 25.00 -32.00 69.64
C GLY A 432 26.16 -31.35 70.41
N SER A 433 25.77 -30.44 71.32
CA SER A 433 26.41 -30.03 72.58
C SER A 433 27.70 -29.19 72.54
N ASP A 434 27.55 -27.96 73.04
CA ASP A 434 28.48 -27.16 73.85
C ASP A 434 29.98 -27.49 73.81
N ARG A 435 30.78 -26.50 73.41
CA ARG A 435 31.86 -25.95 74.25
C ARG A 435 32.49 -24.69 73.64
N ARG A 436 32.44 -23.62 74.43
CA ARG A 436 33.26 -22.40 74.30
C ARG A 436 34.75 -22.74 74.43
N ASP A 437 35.57 -21.95 73.73
CA ASP A 437 36.77 -21.24 74.23
C ASP A 437 37.72 -20.97 73.05
N SER A 438 37.76 -19.76 72.48
CA SER A 438 38.48 -18.54 72.92
C SER A 438 39.84 -18.37 72.23
N LEU A 439 40.22 -17.10 71.99
CA LEU A 439 41.42 -16.51 71.34
C LEU A 439 41.08 -15.93 69.94
N SER A 440 41.10 -14.63 69.68
CA SER A 440 41.95 -13.56 70.20
C SER A 440 41.22 -12.20 70.23
N LEU A 441 41.11 -11.66 71.45
CA LEU A 441 40.56 -10.35 71.77
C LEU A 441 41.70 -9.33 71.67
N GLY A 442 41.72 -8.51 70.62
CA GLY A 442 42.84 -7.60 70.42
C GLY A 442 42.64 -6.41 69.50
N GLN A 443 41.43 -6.10 69.03
CA GLN A 443 41.04 -4.78 68.51
C GLN A 443 39.59 -4.85 68.02
N LEU A 444 38.79 -3.81 68.32
CA LEU A 444 37.36 -3.62 68.02
C LEU A 444 36.36 -3.98 69.14
N ARG A 445 36.67 -3.59 70.39
CA ARG A 445 35.64 -3.08 71.29
C ARG A 445 35.18 -1.71 70.76
N LEU A 446 34.18 -1.68 69.89
CA LEU A 446 33.37 -0.49 69.58
C LEU A 446 31.97 -0.81 69.00
N MET A 447 31.43 -1.99 69.29
CA MET A 447 29.99 -2.32 69.19
C MET A 447 29.69 -3.32 70.33
N ALA A 448 28.70 -3.04 71.18
CA ALA A 448 28.44 -3.77 72.43
C ALA A 448 27.41 -4.91 72.29
N PHE A 449 27.47 -5.69 71.21
CA PHE A 449 26.50 -6.76 70.95
C PHE A 449 27.20 -8.03 70.46
N GLU A 450 26.74 -9.20 70.92
CA GLU A 450 27.16 -10.48 70.35
C GLU A 450 26.58 -10.62 68.93
N GLN A 451 27.31 -11.28 68.02
CA GLN A 451 26.88 -11.44 66.62
C GLN A 451 25.52 -12.15 66.50
N GLU A 452 25.23 -13.07 67.42
CA GLU A 452 23.96 -13.80 67.50
C GLU A 452 22.80 -12.90 67.92
N GLU A 453 22.97 -12.03 68.91
CA GLU A 453 21.95 -11.07 69.36
C GLU A 453 21.56 -10.08 68.23
N LEU A 454 22.53 -9.65 67.42
CA LEU A 454 22.26 -8.81 66.24
C LEU A 454 21.45 -9.54 65.17
N TRP A 455 21.65 -10.85 65.03
CA TRP A 455 20.93 -11.69 64.08
C TRP A 455 19.49 -11.96 64.56
N GLU A 456 19.30 -12.24 65.85
CA GLU A 456 17.97 -12.42 66.46
C GLU A 456 17.15 -11.14 66.39
N THR A 457 17.73 -10.00 66.77
CA THR A 457 17.05 -8.70 66.68
C THR A 457 16.73 -8.30 65.23
N ALA A 458 17.54 -8.71 64.25
CA ALA A 458 17.22 -8.52 62.83
C ALA A 458 16.06 -9.43 62.37
N ASN A 459 16.03 -10.69 62.79
CA ASN A 459 14.94 -11.62 62.47
C ASN A 459 13.61 -11.22 63.12
N GLU A 460 13.63 -10.70 64.34
CA GLU A 460 12.43 -10.13 64.98
C GLU A 460 11.90 -8.94 64.19
N ARG A 461 12.77 -8.01 63.76
CA ARG A 461 12.39 -6.84 62.94
C ARG A 461 11.74 -7.25 61.62
N ILE A 462 12.24 -8.29 60.96
CA ILE A 462 11.62 -8.84 59.74
C ILE A 462 10.18 -9.31 60.01
N LEU A 463 9.95 -9.98 61.14
CA LEU A 463 8.62 -10.45 61.55
C LEU A 463 7.66 -9.29 61.87
N TRP A 464 8.17 -8.19 62.42
CA TRP A 464 7.39 -6.97 62.62
C TRP A 464 7.02 -6.32 61.30
N HIS A 465 7.97 -6.19 60.37
CA HIS A 465 7.73 -5.63 59.05
C HIS A 465 6.84 -6.51 58.16
N GLU A 466 6.77 -7.82 58.39
CA GLU A 466 5.82 -8.71 57.74
C GLU A 466 4.36 -8.41 58.12
N LYS A 467 4.10 -7.93 59.33
CA LYS A 467 2.76 -7.58 59.82
C LYS A 467 2.30 -6.19 59.40
N LEU A 468 3.20 -5.38 58.83
CA LEU A 468 2.92 -4.01 58.44
C LEU A 468 2.65 -3.94 56.93
N GLU A 469 1.45 -3.47 56.57
CA GLU A 469 1.06 -3.26 55.17
C GLU A 469 1.43 -1.84 54.72
N GLY A 470 2.17 -1.73 53.61
CA GLY A 470 2.55 -0.45 53.00
C GLY A 470 3.82 -0.55 52.16
N GLU A 471 3.94 0.30 51.13
CA GLU A 471 5.09 0.26 50.22
C GLU A 471 6.42 0.56 50.94
N ASP A 472 6.43 1.46 51.93
CA ASP A 472 7.62 1.79 52.70
C ASP A 472 8.00 0.68 53.72
N ALA A 473 7.01 -0.07 54.23
CA ALA A 473 7.25 -1.23 55.08
C ALA A 473 7.91 -2.37 54.29
N ILE A 474 7.52 -2.55 53.03
CA ILE A 474 8.17 -3.49 52.09
C ILE A 474 9.63 -3.10 51.87
N GLN A 475 9.96 -1.81 51.71
CA GLN A 475 11.34 -1.35 51.57
C GLN A 475 12.20 -1.64 52.80
N ASN A 476 11.66 -1.39 54.00
CA ASN A 476 12.35 -1.67 55.26
C ASN A 476 12.55 -3.18 55.45
N ARG A 477 11.54 -4.00 55.10
CA ARG A 477 11.66 -5.46 55.12
C ARG A 477 12.77 -5.96 54.18
N VAL A 478 12.86 -5.41 52.97
CA VAL A 478 13.96 -5.75 52.03
C VAL A 478 15.31 -5.36 52.61
N HIS A 479 15.42 -4.19 53.25
CA HIS A 479 16.67 -3.76 53.87
C HIS A 479 17.14 -4.74 54.94
N ASP A 480 16.24 -5.14 55.85
CA ASP A 480 16.58 -6.09 56.91
C ASP A 480 16.91 -7.48 56.32
N LEU A 481 16.17 -7.97 55.32
CA LEU A 481 16.46 -9.25 54.66
C LEU A 481 17.83 -9.27 53.97
N VAL A 482 18.22 -8.18 53.31
CA VAL A 482 19.56 -8.03 52.72
C VAL A 482 20.62 -7.96 53.81
N SER A 483 20.36 -7.30 54.93
CA SER A 483 21.29 -7.21 56.06
C SER A 483 21.56 -8.57 56.73
N VAL A 484 20.56 -9.44 56.78
CA VAL A 484 20.65 -10.82 57.27
C VAL A 484 21.31 -11.75 56.25
N GLY A 485 21.42 -11.34 54.99
CA GLY A 485 22.00 -12.15 53.90
C GLY A 485 21.02 -13.12 53.25
N ASN A 486 19.72 -13.05 53.57
CA ASN A 486 18.69 -13.86 52.93
C ASN A 486 18.21 -13.19 51.63
N LEU A 487 19.05 -13.28 50.60
CA LEU A 487 18.86 -12.60 49.32
C LEU A 487 17.71 -13.20 48.49
N GLU A 488 17.43 -14.50 48.62
CA GLU A 488 16.36 -15.18 47.85
C GLU A 488 14.98 -14.65 48.22
N VAL A 489 14.71 -14.51 49.53
CA VAL A 489 13.44 -13.95 50.04
C VAL A 489 13.35 -12.46 49.75
N ALA A 490 14.47 -11.73 49.78
CA ALA A 490 14.50 -10.33 49.38
C ALA A 490 14.11 -10.15 47.89
N VAL A 491 14.63 -11.00 47.00
CA VAL A 491 14.31 -10.95 45.55
C VAL A 491 12.84 -11.28 45.31
N SER A 492 12.27 -12.31 45.95
CA SER A 492 10.86 -12.66 45.75
C SER A 492 9.91 -11.56 46.21
N LEU A 493 10.21 -10.90 47.34
CA LEU A 493 9.45 -9.76 47.83
C LEU A 493 9.53 -8.56 46.88
N LEU A 494 10.71 -8.27 46.33
CA LEU A 494 10.86 -7.21 45.33
C LEU A 494 10.09 -7.49 44.04
N LEU A 495 10.07 -8.74 43.57
CA LEU A 495 9.31 -9.16 42.37
C LEU A 495 7.79 -9.13 42.56
N SER A 496 7.30 -9.22 43.80
CA SER A 496 5.86 -9.09 44.12
C SER A 496 5.34 -7.65 44.05
N THR A 497 6.20 -6.65 43.83
CA THR A 497 5.79 -5.25 43.71
C THR A 497 4.88 -5.06 42.48
N SER A 498 3.75 -4.36 42.66
CA SER A 498 2.83 -4.06 41.56
C SER A 498 3.50 -3.16 40.50
N PRO A 499 3.14 -3.30 39.21
CA PRO A 499 3.74 -2.52 38.13
C PRO A 499 3.34 -1.03 38.14
N GLU A 500 2.27 -0.68 38.87
CA GLU A 500 1.77 0.69 39.03
C GLU A 500 2.44 1.45 40.20
N SER A 501 3.21 0.74 41.03
CA SER A 501 3.92 1.31 42.18
C SER A 501 5.06 2.25 41.76
N ARG A 502 5.27 3.32 42.54
CA ARG A 502 6.40 4.26 42.36
C ARG A 502 7.75 3.55 42.49
N TYR A 503 7.83 2.50 43.31
CA TYR A 503 9.07 1.79 43.59
C TYR A 503 9.36 0.65 42.59
N PHE A 504 8.47 0.37 41.63
CA PHE A 504 8.62 -0.77 40.72
C PHE A 504 9.98 -0.82 40.01
N TYR A 505 10.46 0.29 39.44
CA TYR A 505 11.75 0.33 38.73
C TYR A 505 12.95 0.17 39.65
N ALA A 506 12.92 0.81 40.82
CA ALA A 506 13.99 0.68 41.81
C ALA A 506 14.05 -0.74 42.36
N ASN A 507 12.89 -1.35 42.60
CA ASN A 507 12.75 -2.72 43.07
C ASN A 507 13.17 -3.72 42.01
N ALA A 508 12.79 -3.52 40.74
CA ALA A 508 13.21 -4.37 39.62
C ALA A 508 14.73 -4.36 39.43
N LEU A 509 15.38 -3.19 39.48
CA LEU A 509 16.83 -3.08 39.37
C LEU A 509 17.53 -3.77 40.54
N ARG A 510 17.07 -3.55 41.77
CA ARG A 510 17.60 -4.23 42.97
C ARG A 510 17.38 -5.74 42.89
N ALA A 511 16.21 -6.20 42.46
CA ALA A 511 15.91 -7.63 42.32
C ALA A 511 16.85 -8.30 41.32
N VAL A 512 17.07 -7.70 40.15
CA VAL A 512 17.99 -8.22 39.13
C VAL A 512 19.44 -8.23 39.63
N ALA A 513 19.88 -7.16 40.30
CA ALA A 513 21.23 -7.08 40.86
C ALA A 513 21.46 -8.11 41.97
N LEU A 514 20.53 -8.23 42.92
CA LEU A 514 20.62 -9.21 44.01
C LEU A 514 20.52 -10.65 43.48
N ALA A 515 19.64 -10.91 42.51
CA ALA A 515 19.52 -12.23 41.89
C ALA A 515 20.81 -12.67 41.20
N SER A 516 21.53 -11.74 40.56
CA SER A 516 22.83 -12.03 39.93
C SER A 516 23.91 -12.48 40.92
N ALA A 517 23.84 -12.03 42.17
CA ALA A 517 24.77 -12.42 43.22
C ALA A 517 24.47 -13.80 43.82
N VAL A 518 23.21 -14.27 43.71
CA VAL A 518 22.79 -15.57 44.26
C VAL A 518 23.01 -16.70 43.25
N SER A 519 22.40 -16.61 42.07
CA SER A 519 22.52 -17.66 41.05
C SER A 519 22.07 -17.21 39.66
N LYS A 520 22.61 -17.86 38.62
CA LYS A 520 22.19 -17.62 37.23
C LYS A 520 20.72 -17.99 36.99
N SER A 521 20.22 -19.05 37.63
CA SER A 521 18.82 -19.48 37.50
C SER A 521 17.85 -18.48 38.12
N LEU A 522 18.19 -17.91 39.28
CA LEU A 522 17.37 -16.87 39.91
C LEU A 522 17.38 -15.57 39.09
N LEU A 523 18.52 -15.21 38.49
CA LEU A 523 18.63 -14.06 37.59
C LEU A 523 17.72 -14.22 36.35
N GLU A 524 17.73 -15.40 35.73
CA GLU A 524 16.87 -15.69 34.57
C GLU A 524 15.38 -15.58 34.93
N LEU A 525 14.97 -16.11 36.09
CA LEU A 525 13.60 -16.01 36.58
C LEU A 525 13.22 -14.56 36.90
N ALA A 526 14.07 -13.83 37.62
CA ALA A 526 13.83 -12.45 38.01
C ALA A 526 13.66 -11.54 36.79
N VAL A 527 14.56 -11.65 35.81
CA VAL A 527 14.48 -10.88 34.56
C VAL A 527 13.22 -11.20 33.77
N LYS A 528 12.80 -12.48 33.70
CA LYS A 528 11.56 -12.88 33.04
C LYS A 528 10.33 -12.24 33.67
N VAL A 529 10.24 -12.26 35.01
CA VAL A 529 9.12 -11.64 35.75
C VAL A 529 9.13 -10.12 35.58
N VAL A 530 10.30 -9.48 35.71
CA VAL A 530 10.44 -8.03 35.50
C VAL A 530 10.03 -7.64 34.08
N ALA A 531 10.53 -8.34 33.06
CA ALA A 531 10.20 -8.05 31.66
C ALA A 531 8.70 -8.20 31.39
N ALA A 532 8.06 -9.26 31.90
CA ALA A 532 6.61 -9.45 31.76
C ALA A 532 5.80 -8.31 32.40
N ASN A 533 6.20 -7.84 33.59
CA ASN A 533 5.57 -6.70 34.26
C ASN A 533 5.80 -5.37 33.51
N MET A 534 6.95 -5.20 32.86
CA MET A 534 7.25 -4.01 32.05
C MET A 534 6.44 -3.94 30.75
N VAL A 535 6.08 -5.08 30.14
CA VAL A 535 5.20 -5.11 28.96
C VAL A 535 3.80 -4.60 29.31
N ARG A 536 3.29 -4.92 30.50
CA ARG A 536 1.96 -4.46 30.96
C ARG A 536 1.86 -2.94 31.16
N THR A 537 2.99 -2.23 31.24
CA THR A 537 3.06 -0.77 31.52
C THR A 537 3.47 0.06 30.30
N ASP A 538 3.27 -0.48 29.08
CA ASP A 538 3.62 0.15 27.79
C ASP A 538 5.11 0.49 27.60
N LYS A 539 6.00 -0.10 28.40
CA LYS A 539 7.47 0.04 28.26
C LYS A 539 8.12 -1.28 27.83
N SER A 540 7.58 -1.87 26.77
CA SER A 540 7.99 -3.16 26.21
C SER A 540 9.49 -3.21 25.84
N LEU A 541 10.08 -2.10 25.36
CA LEU A 541 11.48 -2.04 24.93
C LEU A 541 12.50 -2.27 26.05
N SER A 542 12.24 -1.76 27.26
CA SER A 542 13.18 -1.94 28.37
C SER A 542 13.18 -3.38 28.87
N GLY A 543 12.02 -4.04 28.87
CA GLY A 543 11.88 -5.46 29.21
C GLY A 543 12.58 -6.37 28.20
N THR A 544 12.46 -6.06 26.90
CA THR A 544 13.08 -6.87 25.83
C THR A 544 14.60 -6.76 25.87
N HIS A 545 15.17 -5.58 26.16
CA HIS A 545 16.61 -5.43 26.35
C HIS A 545 17.15 -6.28 27.51
N LEU A 546 16.44 -6.35 28.64
CA LEU A 546 16.83 -7.20 29.77
C LEU A 546 16.80 -8.68 29.40
N LEU A 547 15.77 -9.14 28.68
CA LEU A 547 15.70 -10.52 28.18
C LEU A 547 16.86 -10.85 27.22
N CYS A 548 17.27 -9.90 26.38
CA CYS A 548 18.40 -10.07 25.49
C CYS A 548 19.73 -10.16 26.23
N ALA A 549 19.91 -9.40 27.32
CA ALA A 549 21.11 -9.47 28.15
C ALA A 549 21.29 -10.85 28.81
N VAL A 550 20.18 -11.53 29.11
CA VAL A 550 20.17 -12.89 29.68
C VAL A 550 20.28 -13.98 28.60
N GLY A 551 20.19 -13.62 27.31
CA GLY A 551 20.23 -14.57 26.19
C GLY A 551 18.88 -15.22 25.87
N ARG A 552 17.77 -14.73 26.44
CA ARG A 552 16.39 -15.22 26.20
C ARG A 552 15.77 -14.54 24.98
N HIS A 553 16.41 -14.68 23.81
CA HIS A 553 16.01 -13.98 22.58
C HIS A 553 14.61 -14.37 22.07
N GLN A 554 14.18 -15.63 22.28
CA GLN A 554 12.86 -16.09 21.84
C GLN A 554 11.72 -15.38 22.61
N GLU A 555 11.86 -15.23 23.92
CA GLU A 555 10.87 -14.52 24.75
C GLU A 555 10.85 -13.02 24.41
N ALA A 556 12.03 -12.43 24.15
CA ALA A 556 12.15 -11.05 23.70
C ALA A 556 11.43 -10.81 22.36
N CYS A 557 11.59 -11.71 21.38
CA CYS A 557 10.84 -11.64 20.12
C CYS A 557 9.33 -11.73 20.35
N SER A 558 8.84 -12.65 21.20
CA SER A 558 7.40 -12.76 21.48
C SER A 558 6.86 -11.47 22.08
N GLN A 559 7.56 -10.88 23.05
CA GLN A 559 7.12 -9.62 23.67
C GLN A 559 7.09 -8.45 22.69
N LEU A 560 8.06 -8.37 21.77
CA LEU A 560 8.04 -7.37 20.70
C LEU A 560 6.86 -7.58 19.75
N GLN A 561 6.52 -8.83 19.43
CA GLN A 561 5.36 -9.15 18.59
C GLN A 561 4.04 -8.82 19.29
N ASP A 562 3.92 -9.13 20.58
CA ASP A 562 2.74 -8.80 21.39
C ASP A 562 2.56 -7.28 21.52
N ALA A 563 3.66 -6.51 21.51
CA ALA A 563 3.66 -5.05 21.47
C ALA A 563 3.47 -4.45 20.06
N GLY A 564 3.29 -5.26 19.01
CA GLY A 564 3.13 -4.81 17.62
C GLY A 564 4.40 -4.35 16.91
N CYS A 565 5.58 -4.52 17.53
CA CYS A 565 6.88 -4.14 16.97
C CYS A 565 7.48 -5.28 16.13
N TRP A 566 6.80 -5.63 15.03
CA TRP A 566 7.13 -6.82 14.22
C TRP A 566 8.48 -6.77 13.51
N THR A 567 8.87 -5.60 12.99
CA THR A 567 10.16 -5.40 12.31
C THR A 567 11.33 -5.60 13.27
N ASP A 568 11.19 -5.09 14.49
CA ASP A 568 12.22 -5.16 15.52
C ASP A 568 12.35 -6.59 16.02
N ALA A 569 11.23 -7.30 16.18
CA ALA A 569 11.24 -8.73 16.47
C ALA A 569 11.95 -9.56 15.38
N ALA A 570 11.71 -9.24 14.10
CA ALA A 570 12.31 -9.95 12.98
C ALA A 570 13.82 -9.68 12.85
N THR A 571 14.27 -8.45 13.11
CA THR A 571 15.71 -8.10 13.12
C THR A 571 16.45 -8.78 14.28
N LEU A 572 15.83 -8.83 15.46
CA LEU A 572 16.36 -9.55 16.61
C LEU A 572 16.43 -11.06 16.36
N ALA A 573 15.39 -11.61 15.75
CA ALA A 573 15.37 -13.01 15.35
C ALA A 573 16.45 -13.31 14.29
N ALA A 574 16.68 -12.40 13.33
CA ALA A 574 17.66 -12.59 12.28
C ALA A 574 19.11 -12.62 12.79
N THR A 575 19.40 -11.93 13.89
CA THR A 575 20.73 -11.83 14.50
C THR A 575 21.01 -12.95 15.49
N HIS A 576 20.04 -13.32 16.33
CA HIS A 576 20.25 -14.24 17.45
C HIS A 576 19.60 -15.62 17.32
N LEU A 577 18.48 -15.75 16.59
CA LEU A 577 17.75 -17.01 16.45
C LEU A 577 18.18 -17.76 15.17
N LYS A 578 18.20 -19.09 15.25
CA LYS A 578 18.52 -19.98 14.13
C LYS A 578 17.50 -21.10 14.00
N GLY A 579 17.30 -21.60 12.79
CA GLY A 579 16.44 -22.76 12.53
C GLY A 579 14.95 -22.50 12.81
N SER A 580 14.33 -23.39 13.58
CA SER A 580 12.88 -23.42 13.84
C SER A 580 12.36 -22.22 14.64
N ASP A 581 13.18 -21.65 15.51
CA ASP A 581 12.74 -20.52 16.33
C ASP A 581 12.68 -19.23 15.51
N TYR A 582 13.58 -19.08 14.53
CA TYR A 582 13.53 -17.99 13.55
C TYR A 582 12.30 -18.12 12.64
N SER A 583 12.01 -19.32 12.13
CA SER A 583 10.86 -19.54 11.25
C SER A 583 9.54 -19.28 11.97
N ARG A 584 9.41 -19.69 13.24
CA ARG A 584 8.21 -19.41 14.06
C ARG A 584 7.95 -17.92 14.24
N VAL A 585 8.98 -17.11 14.47
CA VAL A 585 8.84 -15.65 14.60
C VAL A 585 8.34 -15.06 13.28
N LEU A 586 8.91 -15.46 12.14
CA LEU A 586 8.45 -14.99 10.83
C LEU A 586 7.04 -15.47 10.47
N GLN A 587 6.70 -16.72 10.79
CA GLN A 587 5.37 -17.28 10.55
C GLN A 587 4.30 -16.50 11.31
N ARG A 588 4.53 -16.21 12.60
CA ARG A 588 3.59 -15.39 13.39
C ARG A 588 3.45 -13.96 12.83
N TRP A 589 4.50 -13.40 12.25
CA TRP A 589 4.42 -12.12 11.54
C TRP A 589 3.62 -12.24 10.25
N ALA A 590 3.82 -13.30 9.47
CA ALA A 590 3.07 -13.58 8.25
C ALA A 590 1.55 -13.70 8.55
N ASP A 591 1.19 -14.45 9.60
CA ASP A 591 -0.20 -14.61 10.03
C ASP A 591 -0.82 -13.26 10.41
N HIS A 592 -0.07 -12.39 11.11
CA HIS A 592 -0.54 -11.04 11.42
C HIS A 592 -0.76 -10.18 10.17
N VAL A 593 0.18 -10.19 9.22
CA VAL A 593 0.04 -9.45 7.96
C VAL A 593 -1.15 -9.96 7.14
N LEU A 594 -1.39 -11.27 7.12
CA LEU A 594 -2.51 -11.87 6.39
C LEU A 594 -3.86 -11.45 7.01
N HIS A 595 -4.02 -11.58 8.33
CA HIS A 595 -5.31 -11.37 9.00
C HIS A 595 -5.58 -9.90 9.36
N SER A 596 -4.57 -9.17 9.83
CA SER A 596 -4.73 -7.77 10.29
C SER A 596 -4.54 -6.76 9.16
N GLU A 597 -3.47 -6.89 8.37
CA GLU A 597 -3.19 -5.96 7.25
C GLU A 597 -3.91 -6.35 5.94
N ARG A 598 -4.45 -7.57 5.84
CA ARG A 598 -5.09 -8.12 4.63
C ARG A 598 -4.20 -8.04 3.37
N ASN A 599 -2.89 -8.16 3.55
CA ASN A 599 -1.92 -8.10 2.45
C ASN A 599 -1.35 -9.50 2.16
N LEU A 600 -2.01 -10.22 1.26
CA LEU A 600 -1.65 -11.59 0.85
C LEU A 600 -0.20 -11.68 0.35
N TRP A 601 0.20 -10.79 -0.57
CA TRP A 601 1.52 -10.83 -1.21
C TRP A 601 2.66 -10.66 -0.22
N ARG A 602 2.51 -9.73 0.75
CA ARG A 602 3.50 -9.52 1.79
C ARG A 602 3.57 -10.71 2.76
N ALA A 603 2.43 -11.30 3.10
CA ALA A 603 2.38 -12.50 3.94
C ALA A 603 3.08 -13.69 3.25
N LEU A 604 2.87 -13.91 1.95
CA LEU A 604 3.52 -14.98 1.18
C LEU A 604 5.04 -14.91 1.20
N ILE A 605 5.63 -13.70 1.10
CA ILE A 605 7.10 -13.52 1.19
C ILE A 605 7.60 -13.97 2.56
N LEU A 606 6.88 -13.62 3.62
CA LEU A 606 7.24 -13.97 4.99
C LEU A 606 7.10 -15.49 5.23
N TYR A 607 6.07 -16.13 4.70
CA TYR A 607 5.92 -17.59 4.74
C TYR A 607 7.07 -18.30 4.00
N VAL A 608 7.45 -17.82 2.80
CA VAL A 608 8.60 -18.37 2.05
C VAL A 608 9.90 -18.17 2.83
N ALA A 609 10.12 -16.99 3.41
CA ALA A 609 11.31 -16.72 4.22
C ALA A 609 11.36 -17.56 5.50
N ALA A 610 10.19 -17.95 6.04
CA ALA A 610 10.06 -18.87 7.17
C ALA A 610 10.21 -20.35 6.77
N GLY A 611 9.99 -20.69 5.49
CA GLY A 611 9.90 -22.06 5.00
C GLY A 611 8.54 -22.73 5.25
N ALA A 612 7.51 -21.94 5.52
CA ALA A 612 6.14 -22.36 5.79
C ALA A 612 5.33 -22.42 4.47
N PHE A 613 5.71 -23.33 3.56
CA PHE A 613 5.09 -23.41 2.22
C PHE A 613 3.63 -23.87 2.27
N ARG A 614 3.30 -24.77 3.21
CA ARG A 614 1.94 -25.22 3.45
C ARG A 614 1.02 -24.06 3.80
N GLU A 615 1.44 -23.22 4.75
CA GLU A 615 0.67 -22.06 5.21
C GLU A 615 0.47 -21.03 4.07
N ALA A 616 1.47 -20.88 3.20
CA ALA A 616 1.34 -20.07 1.99
C ALA A 616 0.28 -20.64 1.01
N LEU A 617 0.27 -21.96 0.78
CA LEU A 617 -0.72 -22.61 -0.08
C LEU A 617 -2.13 -22.56 0.52
N THR A 618 -2.27 -22.72 1.83
CA THR A 618 -3.56 -22.57 2.51
C THR A 618 -4.09 -21.14 2.38
N ALA A 619 -3.24 -20.13 2.52
CA ALA A 619 -3.62 -18.73 2.34
C ALA A 619 -4.08 -18.44 0.90
N LEU A 620 -3.41 -19.01 -0.11
CA LEU A 620 -3.82 -18.89 -1.52
C LEU A 620 -5.16 -19.59 -1.82
N ARG A 621 -5.41 -20.73 -1.17
CA ARG A 621 -6.68 -21.46 -1.28
C ARG A 621 -7.84 -20.68 -0.65
N GLU A 622 -7.63 -20.10 0.54
CA GLU A 622 -8.61 -19.24 1.20
C GLU A 622 -8.92 -17.96 0.37
N ALA A 623 -7.90 -17.42 -0.32
CA ALA A 623 -8.06 -16.30 -1.24
C ALA A 623 -8.72 -16.67 -2.59
N GLN A 624 -9.02 -17.96 -2.84
CA GLN A 624 -9.61 -18.48 -4.07
C GLN A 624 -8.80 -18.11 -5.34
N GLN A 625 -7.47 -18.11 -5.26
CA GLN A 625 -6.56 -17.83 -6.40
C GLN A 625 -5.81 -19.12 -6.84
N PRO A 626 -6.47 -20.04 -7.58
CA PRO A 626 -5.87 -21.32 -7.97
C PRO A 626 -4.74 -21.16 -9.01
N ASP A 627 -4.82 -20.13 -9.85
CA ASP A 627 -3.79 -19.77 -10.83
C ASP A 627 -2.48 -19.35 -10.16
N THR A 628 -2.58 -18.46 -9.17
CA THR A 628 -1.43 -17.98 -8.41
C THR A 628 -0.80 -19.12 -7.60
N ALA A 629 -1.61 -20.02 -7.03
CA ALA A 629 -1.12 -21.19 -6.30
C ALA A 629 -0.29 -22.14 -7.18
N ALA A 630 -0.80 -22.47 -8.37
CA ALA A 630 -0.06 -23.32 -9.32
C ALA A 630 1.24 -22.64 -9.79
N MET A 631 1.18 -21.37 -10.17
CA MET A 631 2.36 -20.63 -10.62
C MET A 631 3.38 -20.42 -9.50
N PHE A 632 2.94 -20.29 -8.25
CA PHE A 632 3.80 -20.21 -7.08
C PHE A 632 4.63 -21.50 -6.88
N ILE A 633 3.98 -22.67 -7.00
CA ILE A 633 4.64 -23.97 -6.89
C ILE A 633 5.69 -24.13 -8.01
N VAL A 634 5.31 -23.83 -9.25
CA VAL A 634 6.22 -23.94 -10.41
C VAL A 634 7.42 -23.00 -10.26
N ALA A 635 7.18 -21.72 -9.92
CA ALA A 635 8.25 -20.75 -9.73
C ALA A 635 9.21 -21.15 -8.59
N CYS A 636 8.69 -21.65 -7.46
CA CYS A 636 9.54 -22.12 -6.36
C CYS A 636 10.42 -23.30 -6.78
N ARG A 637 9.90 -24.25 -7.56
CA ARG A 637 10.66 -25.41 -8.05
C ARG A 637 11.76 -25.01 -9.04
N GLU A 638 11.45 -24.14 -9.99
CA GLU A 638 12.43 -23.63 -10.96
C GLU A 638 13.58 -22.90 -10.24
N ILE A 639 13.27 -21.93 -9.38
CA ILE A 639 14.28 -21.17 -8.64
C ILE A 639 15.12 -22.11 -7.76
N HIS A 640 14.50 -23.10 -7.12
CA HIS A 640 15.23 -24.07 -6.32
C HIS A 640 16.20 -24.90 -7.18
N GLY A 641 15.77 -25.36 -8.36
CA GLY A 641 16.61 -26.05 -9.33
C GLY A 641 17.78 -25.19 -9.82
N ASP A 642 17.53 -23.92 -10.15
CA ASP A 642 18.55 -22.96 -10.57
C ASP A 642 19.59 -22.71 -9.48
N ILE A 643 19.15 -22.61 -8.22
CA ILE A 643 20.06 -22.44 -7.08
C ILE A 643 20.94 -23.68 -6.92
N LEU A 644 20.39 -24.89 -7.03
CA LEU A 644 21.18 -26.12 -6.96
C LEU A 644 22.21 -26.21 -8.11
N ALA A 645 21.78 -25.95 -9.35
CA ALA A 645 22.66 -26.00 -10.52
C ALA A 645 23.84 -25.01 -10.42
N ASN A 646 23.58 -23.79 -9.93
CA ASN A 646 24.63 -22.78 -9.68
C ASN A 646 25.62 -23.18 -8.58
N MET A 647 25.19 -24.04 -7.64
CA MET A 647 26.06 -24.52 -6.57
C MET A 647 26.97 -25.66 -7.04
N GLU A 648 26.47 -26.55 -7.90
CA GLU A 648 27.26 -27.65 -8.49
C GLU A 648 28.38 -27.12 -9.40
N HIS A 649 28.15 -26.01 -10.11
CA HIS A 649 29.17 -25.37 -10.95
C HIS A 649 30.31 -24.71 -10.14
N ASN A 650 30.12 -24.41 -8.85
CA ASN A 650 31.14 -23.82 -7.99
C ASN A 650 32.03 -24.86 -7.29
N GLU A 651 31.68 -26.16 -7.28
CA GLU A 651 32.46 -27.23 -6.66
C GLU A 651 33.21 -28.13 -7.67
N HIS A 652 34.09 -27.55 -8.49
CA HIS A 652 34.97 -28.35 -9.36
C HIS A 652 36.24 -28.89 -8.64
N ARG A 653 36.21 -30.19 -8.29
CA ARG A 653 37.26 -31.28 -8.31
C ARG A 653 37.47 -32.06 -6.99
N PRO A 654 37.92 -33.34 -7.06
CA PRO A 654 37.57 -34.43 -7.99
C PRO A 654 37.00 -35.67 -7.25
N GLU A 655 36.51 -36.60 -8.05
CA GLU A 655 35.85 -37.87 -7.72
C GLU A 655 36.49 -38.69 -6.59
N SER A 656 35.67 -39.10 -5.61
CA SER A 656 35.44 -40.51 -5.27
C SER A 656 34.50 -40.65 -4.07
N THR A 657 33.65 -41.69 -4.14
CA THR A 657 32.79 -42.31 -3.11
C THR A 657 31.32 -41.86 -2.97
N SER A 658 30.45 -42.75 -3.48
CA SER A 658 29.04 -43.00 -3.14
C SER A 658 28.00 -41.89 -3.30
N SER A 659 27.44 -41.79 -4.51
CA SER A 659 26.28 -40.98 -4.91
C SER A 659 24.94 -41.72 -4.69
N SER A 660 24.59 -42.03 -3.43
CA SER A 660 23.24 -42.58 -3.15
C SER A 660 22.59 -42.13 -1.84
N SER A 661 23.25 -41.31 -1.02
CA SER A 661 22.70 -40.83 0.26
C SER A 661 22.71 -39.31 0.48
N LYS A 662 23.27 -38.53 -0.47
CA LYS A 662 23.31 -37.06 -0.39
C LYS A 662 22.16 -36.35 -1.11
N ASP A 663 21.48 -37.04 -2.04
CA ASP A 663 20.43 -36.43 -2.88
C ASP A 663 19.05 -36.35 -2.21
N GLN A 664 18.81 -37.08 -1.12
CA GLN A 664 17.50 -37.10 -0.45
C GLN A 664 17.25 -35.90 0.50
N HIS A 665 18.27 -35.10 0.84
CA HIS A 665 18.15 -34.04 1.85
C HIS A 665 18.08 -32.61 1.30
N LEU A 666 18.01 -32.45 -0.02
CA LEU A 666 17.92 -31.14 -0.69
C LEU A 666 16.58 -30.92 -1.39
N VAL A 667 15.63 -31.85 -1.34
CA VAL A 667 14.28 -31.64 -1.88
C VAL A 667 13.48 -30.81 -0.88
N LEU A 668 12.82 -29.72 -1.32
CA LEU A 668 11.78 -29.03 -0.54
C LEU A 668 10.62 -30.03 -0.33
N PRO A 669 10.49 -30.70 0.83
CA PRO A 669 9.58 -31.84 0.98
C PRO A 669 8.12 -31.40 0.79
N ASP A 670 7.82 -30.19 1.25
CA ASP A 670 6.51 -29.55 1.19
C ASP A 670 6.08 -29.18 -0.24
N LEU A 671 6.99 -29.15 -1.20
CA LEU A 671 6.72 -28.84 -2.62
C LEU A 671 6.94 -30.05 -3.54
N SER A 672 7.06 -31.26 -2.98
CA SER A 672 7.14 -32.50 -3.75
C SER A 672 5.84 -32.75 -4.53
N PRO A 673 5.90 -33.39 -5.72
CA PRO A 673 4.71 -33.70 -6.52
C PRO A 673 3.76 -34.68 -5.81
N ASP A 674 4.26 -35.41 -4.81
CA ASP A 674 3.49 -36.38 -4.02
C ASP A 674 2.72 -35.75 -2.85
N ASN A 675 2.87 -34.43 -2.61
CA ASN A 675 2.15 -33.74 -1.55
C ASN A 675 0.69 -33.46 -1.95
N GLU A 676 -0.26 -33.82 -1.07
CA GLU A 676 -1.71 -33.65 -1.28
C GLU A 676 -2.10 -32.21 -1.62
N GLU A 677 -1.45 -31.22 -1.00
CA GLU A 677 -1.74 -29.80 -1.23
C GLU A 677 -1.30 -29.31 -2.61
N VAL A 678 -0.20 -29.86 -3.13
CA VAL A 678 0.31 -29.57 -4.46
C VAL A 678 -0.60 -30.20 -5.52
N PHE A 679 -1.02 -31.44 -5.30
CA PHE A 679 -1.97 -32.12 -6.18
C PHE A 679 -3.32 -31.38 -6.26
N ALA A 680 -3.85 -30.95 -5.10
CA ALA A 680 -5.08 -30.17 -5.05
C ALA A 680 -4.96 -28.83 -5.79
N ALA A 681 -3.81 -28.15 -5.67
CA ALA A 681 -3.56 -26.90 -6.40
C ALA A 681 -3.52 -27.11 -7.92
N ASP A 682 -2.90 -28.20 -8.39
CA ASP A 682 -2.86 -28.56 -9.82
C ASP A 682 -4.26 -28.90 -10.37
N GLU A 683 -5.04 -29.69 -9.63
CA GLU A 683 -6.40 -30.04 -10.04
C GLU A 683 -7.31 -28.80 -10.13
N LEU A 684 -7.26 -27.92 -9.12
CA LEU A 684 -8.01 -26.66 -9.12
C LEU A 684 -7.56 -25.73 -10.25
N TYR A 685 -6.28 -25.72 -10.58
CA TYR A 685 -5.75 -24.94 -11.70
C TYR A 685 -6.24 -25.49 -13.04
N GLY A 686 -6.25 -26.81 -13.24
CA GLY A 686 -6.81 -27.43 -14.44
C GLY A 686 -8.31 -27.16 -14.61
N GLN A 687 -9.08 -27.15 -13.51
CA GLN A 687 -10.50 -26.76 -13.54
C GLN A 687 -10.67 -25.27 -13.89
N TYR A 688 -9.84 -24.40 -13.32
CA TYR A 688 -9.83 -22.97 -13.63
C TYR A 688 -9.54 -22.72 -15.12
N GLN A 689 -8.51 -23.40 -15.67
CA GLN A 689 -8.13 -23.32 -17.07
C GLN A 689 -9.29 -23.69 -18.01
N ARG A 690 -9.96 -24.83 -17.76
CA ARG A 690 -11.11 -25.26 -18.57
C ARG A 690 -12.28 -24.27 -18.49
N LYS A 691 -12.59 -23.79 -17.29
CA LYS A 691 -13.63 -22.78 -17.07
C LYS A 691 -13.32 -21.48 -17.82
N LEU A 692 -12.07 -21.03 -17.81
CA LEU A 692 -11.64 -19.83 -18.52
C LEU A 692 -11.83 -19.97 -20.03
N VAL A 693 -11.49 -21.14 -20.61
CA VAL A 693 -11.73 -21.41 -22.04
C VAL A 693 -13.21 -21.33 -22.38
N HIS A 694 -14.09 -21.95 -21.59
CA HIS A 694 -15.53 -21.85 -21.81
C HIS A 694 -16.02 -20.40 -21.80
N LEU A 695 -15.63 -19.62 -20.79
CA LEU A 695 -15.99 -18.21 -20.69
C LEU A 695 -15.47 -17.37 -21.87
N CYS A 696 -14.27 -17.67 -22.36
CA CYS A 696 -13.71 -17.01 -23.54
C CYS A 696 -14.51 -17.32 -24.80
N MET A 697 -14.96 -18.57 -24.98
CA MET A 697 -15.74 -18.98 -26.15
C MET A 697 -17.17 -18.39 -26.15
N ASP A 698 -17.75 -18.18 -24.96
CA ASP A 698 -19.07 -17.57 -24.80
C ASP A 698 -19.05 -16.05 -25.03
N SER A 699 -17.91 -15.39 -24.79
CA SER A 699 -17.71 -13.98 -25.12
C SER A 699 -17.20 -13.82 -26.56
N HIS A 700 -18.02 -13.34 -27.48
CA HIS A 700 -17.53 -13.08 -28.83
C HIS A 700 -16.59 -11.85 -28.87
N PRO A 701 -15.41 -11.95 -29.53
CA PRO A 701 -14.60 -10.78 -29.81
C PRO A 701 -15.41 -9.86 -30.74
N PHE A 702 -15.60 -8.60 -30.33
CA PHE A 702 -16.28 -7.60 -31.15
C PHE A 702 -15.44 -7.36 -32.42
N SER A 703 -15.87 -7.96 -33.54
CA SER A 703 -15.40 -7.61 -34.87
C SER A 703 -16.47 -6.73 -35.52
N ASP A 704 -16.29 -5.42 -35.50
CA ASP A 704 -16.98 -4.49 -36.40
C ASP A 704 -15.98 -3.82 -37.34
#